data_AF-A0A1V8USA7-F1
#
_entry.id   AF-A0A1V8USA7-F1
#
_cell.length_a   1.000
_cell.length_b   1.000
_cell.length_c   1.000
_cell.angle_alpha   90.00
_cell.angle_beta   90.00
_cell.angle_gamma   90.00
#
_symmetry.space_group_name_H-M   'P 1'
#
loop_
_entity.id
_entity.type
_entity.pdbx_description
1 polymer ?
#
loop_
_entity_poly.entity_id
_entity_poly.type
_entity_poly.pdbx_seq_one_letter_code
_entity_poly.pdbx_strand_id
1 'polypeptide(L)'
;MANEYLAVPREAPDLQIPQSEVAVKVSCIDSTTRVKLPMGPFLQPGYTGKEFLTGPAFSFLIEHPSGKMILFDLAVRHDWQRLPSYPQWRKLGWGIYVEKDVSTILSDHGVAVDDGAIDAIIWSHHHWDHTGDPSLFPSSTELVVGPGFKVAHMPPSNPGSTLMPTDYEGREVREIDFTAKLFKIGRFNAFDYFGDGSFYLLDTPGHTIGHICGFARTTTSPQTFVFMGGDASHHGGEFRPTEYLPIPKELNPSPFKRRAPMCPGHLLEEIHPHNISTKPFYYVTESFAHDKKVADWTIDGLGEFDCNDKVLLLTAHDDSIVDPAQIDFYPNALNDWYEKGTAMKVKWMFLGDFEGAVDAKEKGEAAFVWAKTDFEITSHRVLVAMVDDSIDDDVDVDQHRVGVEMTCRAVLGSSFSPFDTLRNTPSRYKRARTRPSENSGSEPASRASRGSDGSHAATEAHEHDREDSEVSSNEDDHDADDDQNSDYSIQDAEPGAADTADTPQSSDRDSTKSSTKAKVKMFKKPASDHPGWTSTTMWQSWKICCEFVDRADYCNPDLFGMYIYNDGGRGIVDFNKEWRRKRPNLKIMWAIMAGMMHWLRLQRDDWTYDDDGEGTAKPVELVGCAFLTALNEIDRRAELKPDSEFRDLTLVMAIFVDWAKYQDNVLEMGKDPGTAPFPGAAKLMAGLEDEDIEPLEGDAKVDRWEWKAKFKEFESHHGKCYGRGDKPKLGGTQHDITKMSRSERASYAFDHRDPLAHLPPKDIKAGGLVLR
;
A
#
# COMPACT_ATOMS: atom_id res chain seq x y z
N MET A 1 -13.10 7.70 18.92
CA MET A 1 -12.84 9.09 18.51
C MET A 1 -11.49 9.63 19.01
N ALA A 2 -11.33 10.19 20.23
CA ALA A 2 -10.07 10.89 20.59
C ALA A 2 -8.78 10.01 20.60
N ASN A 3 -8.90 8.68 20.67
CA ASN A 3 -7.74 7.78 20.70
C ASN A 3 -7.33 7.23 19.32
N GLU A 4 -8.11 7.45 18.26
CA GLU A 4 -7.89 6.84 16.93
C GLU A 4 -7.15 7.75 15.95
N TYR A 5 -7.09 9.06 16.22
CA TYR A 5 -6.52 10.07 15.34
C TYR A 5 -5.29 10.74 15.96
N LEU A 6 -4.39 11.27 15.12
CA LEU A 6 -3.18 11.99 15.56
C LEU A 6 -3.50 13.30 16.29
N ALA A 7 -4.64 13.91 15.98
CA ALA A 7 -5.20 15.05 16.70
C ALA A 7 -6.62 14.74 17.16
N VAL A 8 -7.09 15.41 18.22
CA VAL A 8 -8.48 15.27 18.68
C VAL A 8 -9.40 15.89 17.61
N PRO A 9 -10.31 15.12 16.99
CA PRO A 9 -11.24 15.66 16.01
C PRO A 9 -12.17 16.69 16.64
N ARG A 10 -12.46 17.78 15.93
CA ARG A 10 -13.55 18.69 16.26
C ARG A 10 -14.91 18.05 15.91
N GLU A 11 -15.95 18.55 16.55
CA GLU A 11 -17.32 18.15 16.22
C GLU A 11 -17.65 18.52 14.78
N ALA A 12 -18.16 17.55 14.03
CA ALA A 12 -18.57 17.74 12.64
C ALA A 12 -19.70 18.79 12.56
N PRO A 13 -19.68 19.68 11.56
CA PRO A 13 -20.76 20.64 11.38
C PRO A 13 -22.07 19.95 11.01
N ASP A 14 -23.18 20.48 11.52
CA ASP A 14 -24.51 20.05 11.09
C ASP A 14 -24.77 20.54 9.66
N LEU A 15 -24.91 19.61 8.73
CA LEU A 15 -25.19 19.88 7.32
C LEU A 15 -26.61 20.39 7.09
N GLN A 16 -27.51 20.36 8.09
CA GLN A 16 -28.89 20.86 8.00
C GLN A 16 -29.67 20.25 6.83
N ILE A 17 -29.46 18.95 6.56
CA ILE A 17 -30.10 18.26 5.44
C ILE A 17 -31.61 18.12 5.71
N PRO A 18 -32.48 18.57 4.78
CA PRO A 18 -33.93 18.38 4.94
C PRO A 18 -34.31 16.91 5.06
N GLN A 19 -35.30 16.64 5.91
CA GLN A 19 -35.87 15.29 6.05
C GLN A 19 -36.66 14.91 4.80
N SER A 20 -36.53 13.66 4.35
CA SER A 20 -37.32 13.10 3.26
C SER A 20 -37.44 11.58 3.43
N GLU A 21 -38.56 11.05 2.94
CA GLU A 21 -38.87 9.63 2.87
C GLU A 21 -38.61 9.03 1.47
N VAL A 22 -38.01 9.82 0.56
CA VAL A 22 -37.69 9.39 -0.81
C VAL A 22 -36.17 9.30 -0.98
N ALA A 23 -35.71 8.16 -1.47
CA ALA A 23 -34.33 7.94 -1.89
C ALA A 23 -34.28 7.58 -3.38
N VAL A 24 -33.16 7.90 -4.02
CA VAL A 24 -32.84 7.52 -5.39
C VAL A 24 -31.89 6.33 -5.40
N LYS A 25 -31.94 5.53 -6.47
CA LYS A 25 -30.88 4.56 -6.75
C LYS A 25 -29.73 5.28 -7.45
N VAL A 26 -28.51 5.07 -6.97
CA VAL A 26 -27.30 5.73 -7.48
C VAL A 26 -26.30 4.67 -7.90
N SER A 27 -25.77 4.78 -9.11
CA SER A 27 -24.69 3.92 -9.59
C SER A 27 -23.54 4.79 -10.10
N CYS A 28 -22.31 4.50 -9.66
CA CYS A 28 -21.11 5.14 -10.22
C CYS A 28 -20.65 4.36 -11.45
N ILE A 29 -20.41 5.05 -12.56
CA ILE A 29 -19.99 4.47 -13.84
C ILE A 29 -18.48 4.67 -13.96
N ASP A 30 -17.71 3.59 -14.04
CA ASP A 30 -16.36 3.65 -14.60
C ASP A 30 -16.51 3.94 -16.09
N SER A 31 -16.25 5.19 -16.47
CA SER A 31 -16.42 5.66 -17.85
C SER A 31 -15.37 5.12 -18.82
N THR A 32 -14.45 4.26 -18.37
CA THR A 32 -13.24 3.83 -19.10
C THR A 32 -12.23 4.94 -19.37
N THR A 33 -12.52 6.18 -18.93
CA THR A 33 -11.57 7.28 -18.99
C THR A 33 -10.40 6.98 -18.06
N ARG A 34 -9.17 7.14 -18.56
CA ARG A 34 -7.94 7.22 -17.76
C ARG A 34 -7.09 8.37 -18.30
N VAL A 35 -6.75 9.31 -17.44
CA VAL A 35 -5.86 10.43 -17.77
C VAL A 35 -4.53 10.28 -17.06
N LYS A 36 -3.48 10.82 -17.68
CA LYS A 36 -2.14 10.99 -17.10
C LYS A 36 -1.62 12.36 -17.48
N LEU A 37 -1.75 13.30 -16.56
CA LEU A 37 -1.44 14.71 -16.73
C LEU A 37 -0.28 15.09 -15.80
N PRO A 38 0.63 16.01 -16.17
CA PRO A 38 1.61 16.54 -15.22
C PRO A 38 0.89 17.14 -14.00
N MET A 39 1.28 16.79 -12.78
CA MET A 39 0.59 17.21 -11.56
C MET A 39 0.77 18.71 -11.27
N GLY A 40 1.98 19.23 -11.50
CA GLY A 40 2.39 20.57 -11.05
C GLY A 40 1.52 21.75 -11.48
N PRO A 41 0.94 21.77 -12.71
CA PRO A 41 -0.01 22.79 -13.10
C PRO A 41 -1.33 22.79 -12.33
N PHE A 42 -1.71 21.68 -11.69
CA PHE A 42 -3.02 21.47 -11.05
C PHE A 42 -2.91 21.61 -9.53
N LEU A 43 -1.93 20.94 -8.92
CA LEU A 43 -1.79 20.81 -7.48
C LEU A 43 -0.38 21.17 -6.99
N GLN A 44 -0.31 21.69 -5.77
CA GLN A 44 0.94 21.97 -5.06
C GLN A 44 0.85 21.60 -3.57
N PRO A 45 1.96 21.26 -2.90
CA PRO A 45 3.30 21.10 -3.48
C PRO A 45 3.42 19.83 -4.33
N GLY A 46 4.47 19.75 -5.16
CA GLY A 46 4.77 18.51 -5.87
C GLY A 46 5.44 17.51 -4.91
N TYR A 47 4.85 16.33 -4.72
CA TYR A 47 5.43 15.27 -3.88
C TYR A 47 6.35 14.36 -4.68
N THR A 48 7.44 13.93 -4.04
CA THR A 48 8.41 13.03 -4.65
C THR A 48 7.75 11.69 -4.97
N GLY A 49 7.89 11.22 -6.21
CA GLY A 49 7.27 9.97 -6.67
C GLY A 49 5.82 10.10 -7.14
N LYS A 50 5.24 11.32 -7.14
CA LYS A 50 3.90 11.61 -7.69
C LYS A 50 3.95 12.83 -8.61
N GLU A 51 4.60 12.67 -9.76
CA GLU A 51 4.78 13.74 -10.76
C GLU A 51 3.57 13.92 -11.69
N PHE A 52 2.68 12.93 -11.73
CA PHE A 52 1.51 12.90 -12.59
C PHE A 52 0.23 12.79 -11.79
N LEU A 53 -0.77 13.60 -12.16
CA LEU A 53 -2.17 13.34 -11.85
C LEU A 53 -2.62 12.23 -12.79
N THR A 54 -2.78 11.03 -12.23
CA THR A 54 -3.46 9.91 -12.86
C THR A 54 -4.87 9.85 -12.31
N GLY A 55 -5.84 9.46 -13.12
CA GLY A 55 -7.19 9.26 -12.59
C GLY A 55 -8.22 8.90 -13.65
N PRO A 56 -9.38 8.41 -13.21
CA PRO A 56 -10.54 8.23 -14.05
C PRO A 56 -11.25 9.57 -14.30
N ALA A 57 -12.41 9.53 -14.95
CA ALA A 57 -13.42 10.57 -14.85
C ALA A 57 -14.77 9.87 -14.64
N PHE A 58 -15.33 9.94 -13.44
CA PHE A 58 -16.58 9.22 -13.13
C PHE A 58 -17.81 9.92 -13.67
N SER A 59 -18.82 9.11 -14.02
CA SER A 59 -20.19 9.55 -14.28
C SER A 59 -21.13 8.82 -13.31
N PHE A 60 -22.31 9.36 -13.04
CA PHE A 60 -23.29 8.72 -12.16
C PHE A 60 -24.63 8.59 -12.85
N LEU A 61 -25.24 7.41 -12.73
CA LEU A 61 -26.65 7.20 -13.06
C LEU A 61 -27.49 7.33 -11.80
N ILE A 62 -28.51 8.19 -11.85
CA ILE A 62 -29.48 8.39 -10.78
C ILE A 62 -30.86 7.99 -11.29
N GLU A 63 -31.44 6.96 -10.66
CA GLU A 63 -32.77 6.45 -10.98
C GLU A 63 -33.75 6.86 -9.87
N HIS A 64 -34.75 7.66 -10.23
CA HIS A 64 -35.76 8.17 -9.33
C HIS A 64 -36.97 7.21 -9.25
N PRO A 65 -37.62 7.03 -8.08
CA PRO A 65 -38.79 6.15 -7.95
C PRO A 65 -39.98 6.49 -8.87
N SER A 66 -40.04 7.70 -9.43
CA SER A 66 -41.03 8.06 -10.46
C SER A 66 -40.77 7.43 -11.83
N GLY A 67 -39.66 6.70 -12.00
CA GLY A 67 -39.20 6.15 -13.28
C GLY A 67 -38.33 7.08 -14.12
N LYS A 68 -37.95 8.25 -13.58
CA LYS A 68 -37.02 9.17 -14.26
C LYS A 68 -35.58 8.72 -14.06
N MET A 69 -34.75 8.87 -15.09
CA MET A 69 -33.32 8.55 -15.04
C MET A 69 -32.51 9.75 -15.52
N ILE A 70 -31.54 10.17 -14.72
CA ILE A 70 -30.66 11.30 -15.04
C ILE A 70 -29.20 10.87 -14.89
N LEU A 71 -28.33 11.51 -15.67
CA LEU A 71 -26.88 11.35 -15.57
C LEU A 71 -26.26 12.58 -14.91
N PHE A 72 -25.29 12.36 -14.05
CA PHE A 72 -24.41 13.40 -13.53
C PHE A 72 -23.01 13.18 -14.10
N ASP A 73 -22.58 14.13 -14.94
CA ASP A 73 -21.44 14.06 -15.86
C ASP A 73 -21.49 12.93 -16.89
N LEU A 74 -20.68 13.05 -17.94
CA LEU A 74 -20.51 12.06 -19.01
C LEU A 74 -19.04 11.69 -19.23
N ALA A 75 -18.13 12.12 -18.35
CA ALA A 75 -16.70 11.90 -18.45
C ALA A 75 -16.10 12.47 -19.77
N VAL A 76 -15.01 11.87 -20.26
CA VAL A 76 -14.40 12.21 -21.55
C VAL A 76 -15.11 11.44 -22.68
N ARG A 77 -15.43 12.13 -23.79
CA ARG A 77 -15.93 11.48 -25.01
C ARG A 77 -14.89 10.55 -25.65
N HIS A 78 -15.33 9.42 -26.20
CA HIS A 78 -14.45 8.44 -26.84
C HIS A 78 -13.65 9.04 -28.00
N ASP A 79 -14.25 9.92 -28.80
CA ASP A 79 -13.59 10.63 -29.91
C ASP A 79 -12.99 11.99 -29.50
N TRP A 80 -12.42 12.09 -28.29
CA TRP A 80 -11.83 13.31 -27.72
C TRP A 80 -10.79 14.00 -28.63
N GLN A 81 -10.22 13.30 -29.61
CA GLN A 81 -9.31 13.89 -30.60
C GLN A 81 -10.01 14.88 -31.55
N ARG A 82 -11.35 14.90 -31.58
CA ARG A 82 -12.14 15.89 -32.32
C ARG A 82 -12.31 17.21 -31.57
N LEU A 83 -12.02 17.25 -30.28
CA LEU A 83 -12.20 18.46 -29.48
C LEU A 83 -11.25 19.58 -29.95
N PRO A 84 -11.70 20.85 -29.90
CA PRO A 84 -10.88 22.00 -30.30
C PRO A 84 -9.52 22.07 -29.58
N SER A 85 -9.46 21.58 -28.34
CA SER A 85 -8.28 21.59 -27.47
C SER A 85 -7.28 20.47 -27.77
N TYR A 86 -7.64 19.45 -28.56
CA TYR A 86 -6.77 18.29 -28.85
C TYR A 86 -5.36 18.66 -29.36
N PRO A 87 -5.18 19.61 -30.30
CA PRO A 87 -3.85 20.00 -30.76
C PRO A 87 -2.96 20.54 -29.63
N GLN A 88 -3.55 21.19 -28.61
CA GLN A 88 -2.82 21.69 -27.46
C GLN A 88 -2.41 20.56 -26.52
N TRP A 89 -3.32 19.65 -26.19
CA TRP A 89 -3.03 18.49 -25.34
C TRP A 89 -1.91 17.61 -25.92
N ARG A 90 -1.91 17.42 -27.25
CA ARG A 90 -0.81 16.75 -27.95
C ARG A 90 0.54 17.45 -27.78
N LYS A 91 0.58 18.77 -27.87
CA LYS A 91 1.81 19.56 -27.65
C LYS A 91 2.29 19.45 -26.20
N LEU A 92 1.35 19.33 -25.25
CA LEU A 92 1.64 19.17 -23.83
C LEU A 92 1.96 17.72 -23.42
N GLY A 93 1.82 16.75 -24.33
CA GLY A 93 2.10 15.34 -24.06
C GLY A 93 1.12 14.68 -23.08
N TRP A 94 -0.13 15.12 -23.06
CA TRP A 94 -1.15 14.55 -22.16
C TRP A 94 -1.52 13.12 -22.57
N GLY A 95 -1.55 12.21 -21.59
CA GLY A 95 -2.04 10.84 -21.77
C GLY A 95 -3.54 10.80 -21.52
N ILE A 96 -4.33 10.51 -22.56
CA ILE A 96 -5.79 10.39 -22.47
C ILE A 96 -6.16 9.07 -23.13
N TYR A 97 -6.83 8.20 -22.37
CA TYR A 97 -7.36 6.93 -22.84
C TYR A 97 -8.85 6.85 -22.48
N VAL A 98 -9.67 6.47 -23.47
CA VAL A 98 -11.11 6.27 -23.32
C VAL A 98 -11.47 5.12 -24.23
N GLU A 99 -12.09 4.07 -23.71
CA GLU A 99 -12.52 2.92 -24.50
C GLU A 99 -13.94 3.12 -25.04
N LYS A 100 -14.85 3.67 -24.23
CA LYS A 100 -16.28 3.81 -24.55
C LYS A 100 -16.86 5.12 -24.04
N ASP A 101 -17.84 5.65 -24.76
CA ASP A 101 -18.72 6.69 -24.23
C ASP A 101 -19.65 6.13 -23.14
N VAL A 102 -20.04 6.97 -22.18
CA VAL A 102 -21.02 6.62 -21.15
C VAL A 102 -22.34 6.11 -21.75
N SER A 103 -22.80 6.68 -22.86
CA SER A 103 -23.98 6.21 -23.60
C SER A 103 -23.83 4.75 -24.06
N THR A 104 -22.65 4.37 -24.55
CA THR A 104 -22.35 2.99 -24.98
C THR A 104 -22.33 2.04 -23.79
N ILE A 105 -21.71 2.45 -22.67
CA ILE A 105 -21.69 1.66 -21.42
C ILE A 105 -23.10 1.37 -20.92
N LEU A 106 -24.00 2.37 -20.97
CA LEU A 106 -25.40 2.22 -20.58
C LEU A 106 -26.15 1.25 -21.52
N SER A 107 -26.01 1.43 -22.83
CA SER A 107 -26.64 0.57 -23.85
C SER A 107 -26.16 -0.89 -23.77
N ASP A 108 -24.87 -1.11 -23.53
CA ASP A 108 -24.29 -2.45 -23.33
C ASP A 108 -24.94 -3.20 -22.14
N HIS A 109 -25.47 -2.44 -21.18
CA HIS A 109 -26.17 -2.97 -20.01
C HIS A 109 -27.70 -2.85 -20.10
N GLY A 110 -28.23 -2.62 -21.31
CA GLY A 110 -29.66 -2.70 -21.62
C GLY A 110 -30.47 -1.42 -21.37
N VAL A 111 -29.83 -0.28 -21.12
CA VAL A 111 -30.53 1.02 -21.08
C VAL A 111 -30.79 1.49 -22.50
N ALA A 112 -32.05 1.77 -22.84
CA ALA A 112 -32.44 2.21 -24.19
C ALA A 112 -32.17 3.72 -24.39
N VAL A 113 -30.89 4.10 -24.46
CA VAL A 113 -30.46 5.51 -24.58
C VAL A 113 -31.10 6.20 -25.79
N ASP A 114 -31.10 5.55 -26.95
CA ASP A 114 -31.66 6.07 -28.20
C ASP A 114 -33.18 6.28 -28.16
N ASP A 115 -33.89 5.52 -27.30
CA ASP A 115 -35.34 5.63 -27.12
C ASP A 115 -35.73 6.71 -26.08
N GLY A 116 -34.74 7.49 -25.60
CA GLY A 116 -34.97 8.57 -24.63
C GLY A 116 -35.16 8.07 -23.21
N ALA A 117 -34.50 6.96 -22.83
CA ALA A 117 -34.55 6.43 -21.47
C ALA A 117 -33.91 7.40 -20.44
N ILE A 118 -32.99 8.27 -20.86
CA ILE A 118 -32.36 9.28 -20.01
C ILE A 118 -33.10 10.62 -20.18
N ASP A 119 -33.67 11.13 -19.09
CA ASP A 119 -34.43 12.39 -19.08
C ASP A 119 -33.51 13.62 -19.17
N ALA A 120 -32.37 13.58 -18.47
CA ALA A 120 -31.45 14.71 -18.41
C ALA A 120 -30.00 14.29 -18.20
N ILE A 121 -29.10 15.11 -18.71
CA ILE A 121 -27.66 15.11 -18.41
C ILE A 121 -27.38 16.36 -17.60
N ILE A 122 -26.79 16.19 -16.43
CA ILE A 122 -26.34 17.27 -15.55
C ILE A 122 -24.83 17.36 -15.67
N TRP A 123 -24.32 18.49 -16.13
CA TRP A 123 -22.88 18.75 -16.06
C TRP A 123 -22.55 19.42 -14.73
N SER A 124 -21.62 18.82 -13.98
CA SER A 124 -20.95 19.46 -12.87
C SER A 124 -20.33 20.77 -13.33
N HIS A 125 -19.67 20.74 -14.50
CA HIS A 125 -19.18 21.93 -15.20
C HIS A 125 -18.81 21.62 -16.66
N HIS A 126 -18.28 22.62 -17.36
CA HIS A 126 -18.10 22.63 -18.81
C HIS A 126 -16.77 22.05 -19.33
N HIS A 127 -15.89 21.55 -18.45
CA HIS A 127 -14.62 21.00 -18.94
C HIS A 127 -14.83 19.67 -19.69
N TRP A 128 -13.95 19.45 -20.65
CA TRP A 128 -13.98 18.37 -21.64
C TRP A 128 -14.07 16.95 -21.07
N ASP A 129 -13.61 16.78 -19.84
CA ASP A 129 -13.58 15.54 -19.07
C ASP A 129 -14.82 15.30 -18.22
N HIS A 130 -15.83 16.16 -18.35
CA HIS A 130 -17.14 16.03 -17.70
C HIS A 130 -18.28 16.04 -18.71
N THR A 131 -18.06 16.63 -19.89
CA THR A 131 -19.13 16.91 -20.85
C THR A 131 -19.51 15.71 -21.71
N GLY A 132 -18.59 14.76 -21.93
CA GLY A 132 -18.77 13.62 -22.83
C GLY A 132 -19.27 14.01 -24.22
N ASP A 133 -20.15 13.19 -24.79
CA ASP A 133 -20.82 13.48 -26.06
C ASP A 133 -22.35 13.46 -25.91
N PRO A 134 -22.98 14.61 -25.59
CA PRO A 134 -24.44 14.71 -25.51
C PRO A 134 -25.14 14.40 -26.84
N SER A 135 -24.45 14.48 -27.98
CA SER A 135 -25.05 14.21 -29.30
C SER A 135 -25.45 12.76 -29.50
N LEU A 136 -24.92 11.85 -28.67
CA LEU A 136 -25.31 10.43 -28.60
C LEU A 136 -26.62 10.19 -27.83
N PHE A 137 -27.24 11.25 -27.32
CA PHE A 137 -28.53 11.21 -26.66
C PHE A 137 -29.57 11.95 -27.51
N PRO A 138 -30.84 11.49 -27.55
CA PRO A 138 -31.91 12.21 -28.24
C PRO A 138 -32.02 13.66 -27.78
N SER A 139 -32.45 14.56 -28.67
CA SER A 139 -32.62 15.99 -28.37
C SER A 139 -33.66 16.29 -27.28
N SER A 140 -34.48 15.31 -26.91
CA SER A 140 -35.39 15.36 -25.76
C SER A 140 -34.68 15.25 -24.42
N THR A 141 -33.42 14.80 -24.40
CA THR A 141 -32.58 14.73 -23.19
C THR A 141 -32.17 16.15 -22.82
N GLU A 142 -32.67 16.65 -21.71
CA GLU A 142 -32.37 18.00 -21.20
C GLU A 142 -30.89 18.09 -20.80
N LEU A 143 -30.25 19.23 -21.06
CA LEU A 143 -28.92 19.54 -20.55
C LEU A 143 -29.04 20.53 -19.38
N VAL A 144 -28.63 20.12 -18.20
CA VAL A 144 -28.68 20.92 -16.98
C VAL A 144 -27.28 21.40 -16.60
N VAL A 145 -27.15 22.69 -16.32
CA VAL A 145 -25.87 23.36 -16.05
C VAL A 145 -25.98 24.32 -14.85
N GLY A 146 -24.85 24.62 -14.21
CA GLY A 146 -24.80 25.55 -13.09
C GLY A 146 -24.79 27.03 -13.49
N PRO A 147 -24.88 27.94 -12.50
CA PRO A 147 -25.10 29.38 -12.72
C PRO A 147 -24.01 30.06 -13.55
N GLY A 148 -24.44 30.92 -14.48
CA GLY A 148 -23.53 31.70 -15.32
C GLY A 148 -22.97 30.95 -16.53
N PHE A 149 -23.25 29.65 -16.68
CA PHE A 149 -22.81 28.85 -17.82
C PHE A 149 -23.26 29.47 -19.15
N LYS A 150 -24.54 29.81 -19.30
CA LYS A 150 -25.10 30.34 -20.55
C LYS A 150 -24.44 31.65 -20.93
N VAL A 151 -24.14 32.50 -19.95
CA VAL A 151 -23.47 33.79 -20.20
C VAL A 151 -22.01 33.59 -20.60
N ALA A 152 -21.31 32.63 -19.97
CA ALA A 152 -19.90 32.38 -20.22
C ALA A 152 -19.65 31.57 -21.51
N HIS A 153 -20.56 30.68 -21.88
CA HIS A 153 -20.33 29.65 -22.90
C HIS A 153 -21.35 29.64 -24.05
N MET A 154 -22.38 30.50 -24.03
CA MET A 154 -23.36 30.62 -25.12
C MET A 154 -23.59 32.09 -25.54
N PRO A 155 -23.90 32.41 -26.82
CA PRO A 155 -24.07 31.54 -28.01
C PRO A 155 -22.76 31.26 -28.79
N PRO A 156 -22.77 30.37 -29.83
CA PRO A 156 -21.63 29.57 -30.33
C PRO A 156 -20.49 30.32 -31.06
N SER A 157 -20.54 31.64 -31.16
CA SER A 157 -19.61 32.38 -32.03
C SER A 157 -18.30 32.76 -31.36
N ASN A 158 -18.04 32.29 -30.13
CA ASN A 158 -16.75 32.48 -29.48
C ASN A 158 -15.70 31.57 -30.14
N PRO A 159 -14.73 32.11 -30.90
CA PRO A 159 -13.69 31.31 -31.54
C PRO A 159 -12.76 30.62 -30.54
N GLY A 160 -12.80 31.02 -29.26
CA GLY A 160 -12.09 30.40 -28.15
C GLY A 160 -12.93 29.41 -27.33
N SER A 161 -14.14 29.04 -27.76
CA SER A 161 -14.94 28.01 -27.08
C SER A 161 -14.24 26.66 -27.15
N THR A 162 -14.09 26.01 -26.00
CA THR A 162 -13.65 24.61 -25.89
C THR A 162 -14.79 23.62 -26.10
N LEU A 163 -16.04 24.08 -25.98
CA LEU A 163 -17.26 23.32 -26.26
C LEU A 163 -17.58 23.31 -27.75
N MET A 164 -18.19 22.23 -28.22
CA MET A 164 -18.67 22.09 -29.58
C MET A 164 -20.17 22.48 -29.68
N PRO A 165 -20.62 23.03 -30.81
CA PRO A 165 -22.04 23.34 -31.01
C PRO A 165 -22.96 22.12 -30.80
N THR A 166 -22.49 20.93 -31.18
CA THR A 166 -23.21 19.65 -31.05
C THR A 166 -23.55 19.28 -29.61
N ASP A 167 -22.85 19.85 -28.64
CA ASP A 167 -23.05 19.51 -27.23
C ASP A 167 -24.38 20.05 -26.70
N TYR A 168 -24.91 21.12 -27.29
CA TYR A 168 -26.16 21.78 -26.87
C TYR A 168 -27.13 22.11 -28.01
N GLU A 169 -26.76 21.88 -29.27
CA GLU A 169 -27.64 22.14 -30.41
C GLU A 169 -28.91 21.26 -30.35
N GLY A 170 -30.07 21.89 -30.57
CA GLY A 170 -31.35 21.21 -30.68
C GLY A 170 -31.97 20.71 -29.38
N ARG A 171 -31.31 20.85 -28.22
CA ARG A 171 -31.82 20.43 -26.90
C ARG A 171 -32.13 21.61 -25.99
N GLU A 172 -32.97 21.36 -24.99
CA GLU A 172 -33.19 22.32 -23.91
C GLU A 172 -31.94 22.38 -23.02
N VAL A 173 -31.39 23.60 -22.84
CA VAL A 173 -30.34 23.87 -21.85
C VAL A 173 -30.97 24.62 -20.69
N ARG A 174 -30.96 24.02 -19.50
CA ARG A 174 -31.49 24.62 -18.27
C ARG A 174 -30.36 25.00 -17.34
N GLU A 175 -30.24 26.30 -17.09
CA GLU A 175 -29.33 26.82 -16.08
C GLU A 175 -30.06 26.88 -14.73
N ILE A 176 -29.48 26.30 -13.70
CA ILE A 176 -30.08 26.26 -12.36
C ILE A 176 -29.96 27.62 -11.68
N ASP A 177 -31.08 28.11 -11.17
CA ASP A 177 -31.15 29.33 -10.34
C ASP A 177 -31.25 28.97 -8.86
N PHE A 178 -30.12 29.05 -8.15
CA PHE A 178 -30.04 28.84 -6.71
C PHE A 178 -30.66 29.97 -5.88
N THR A 179 -31.06 31.09 -6.49
CA THR A 179 -31.66 32.24 -5.80
C THR A 179 -33.18 32.12 -5.65
N ALA A 180 -33.83 31.29 -6.47
CA ALA A 180 -35.28 31.13 -6.47
C ALA A 180 -35.86 30.55 -5.16
N LYS A 181 -35.11 29.67 -4.49
CA LYS A 181 -35.45 29.10 -3.17
C LYS A 181 -34.18 29.00 -2.33
N LEU A 182 -33.94 30.04 -1.53
CA LEU A 182 -32.73 30.13 -0.70
C LEU A 182 -32.80 29.16 0.49
N PHE A 183 -32.16 28.01 0.35
CA PHE A 183 -31.76 27.16 1.47
C PHE A 183 -30.37 26.58 1.22
N LYS A 184 -29.77 26.04 2.28
CA LYS A 184 -28.41 25.51 2.25
C LYS A 184 -28.37 24.09 2.78
N ILE A 185 -27.42 23.32 2.27
CA ILE A 185 -26.93 22.09 2.89
C ILE A 185 -25.45 22.31 3.15
N GLY A 186 -25.03 22.20 4.42
CA GLY A 186 -23.77 22.74 4.88
C GLY A 186 -23.67 24.23 4.53
N ARG A 187 -22.54 24.64 3.94
CA ARG A 187 -22.34 26.02 3.49
C ARG A 187 -22.90 26.36 2.11
N PHE A 188 -23.20 25.36 1.29
CA PHE A 188 -23.56 25.53 -0.13
C PHE A 188 -25.04 25.84 -0.30
N ASN A 189 -25.36 26.69 -1.29
CA ASN A 189 -26.76 26.83 -1.71
C ASN A 189 -27.20 25.53 -2.35
N ALA A 190 -28.41 25.07 -2.02
CA ALA A 190 -28.93 23.80 -2.50
C ALA A 190 -30.17 24.01 -3.38
N PHE A 191 -30.29 23.17 -4.40
CA PHE A 191 -31.46 23.09 -5.27
C PHE A 191 -31.98 21.66 -5.26
N ASP A 192 -33.19 21.45 -4.75
CA ASP A 192 -33.86 20.15 -4.78
C ASP A 192 -34.39 19.88 -6.19
N TYR A 193 -33.72 18.96 -6.91
CA TYR A 193 -33.93 18.75 -8.34
C TYR A 193 -35.29 18.10 -8.63
N PHE A 194 -35.69 17.11 -7.84
CA PHE A 194 -36.99 16.44 -7.96
C PHE A 194 -38.08 17.12 -7.12
N GLY A 195 -37.70 17.93 -6.12
CA GLY A 195 -38.61 18.65 -5.24
C GLY A 195 -39.16 17.82 -4.08
N ASP A 196 -38.57 16.65 -3.83
CA ASP A 196 -38.96 15.71 -2.78
C ASP A 196 -37.82 15.36 -1.81
N GLY A 197 -36.66 16.01 -1.95
CA GLY A 197 -35.50 15.86 -1.07
C GLY A 197 -34.69 14.58 -1.28
N SER A 198 -34.86 13.91 -2.43
CA SER A 198 -34.12 12.71 -2.82
C SER A 198 -32.80 13.00 -3.57
N PHE A 199 -32.72 14.11 -4.31
CA PHE A 199 -31.50 14.53 -5.01
C PHE A 199 -31.38 16.06 -5.06
N TYR A 200 -30.23 16.56 -4.62
CA TYR A 200 -29.90 17.98 -4.60
C TYR A 200 -28.74 18.28 -5.53
N LEU A 201 -28.79 19.44 -6.16
CA LEU A 201 -27.62 20.11 -6.74
C LEU A 201 -27.10 21.14 -5.72
N LEU A 202 -25.79 21.26 -5.61
CA LEU A 202 -25.12 22.20 -4.71
C LEU A 202 -24.28 23.19 -5.50
N ASP A 203 -24.44 24.48 -5.20
CA ASP A 203 -23.66 25.57 -5.80
C ASP A 203 -22.24 25.58 -5.21
N THR A 204 -21.27 25.13 -6.01
CA THR A 204 -19.88 24.87 -5.58
C THR A 204 -18.87 25.55 -6.50
N PRO A 205 -18.89 26.90 -6.59
CA PRO A 205 -18.07 27.66 -7.53
C PRO A 205 -16.59 27.61 -7.17
N GLY A 206 -15.73 28.09 -8.07
CA GLY A 206 -14.31 28.33 -7.81
C GLY A 206 -13.40 27.67 -8.84
N HIS A 207 -13.57 26.36 -9.06
CA HIS A 207 -12.88 25.65 -10.16
C HIS A 207 -13.23 26.27 -11.50
N THR A 208 -14.53 26.34 -11.80
CA THR A 208 -15.09 27.08 -12.93
C THR A 208 -16.28 27.93 -12.53
N ILE A 209 -16.66 28.85 -13.42
CA ILE A 209 -18.01 29.41 -13.41
C ILE A 209 -19.00 28.25 -13.55
N GLY A 210 -20.08 28.29 -12.76
CA GLY A 210 -21.17 27.32 -12.83
C GLY A 210 -20.82 25.91 -12.35
N HIS A 211 -19.75 25.73 -11.58
CA HIS A 211 -19.43 24.42 -11.02
C HIS A 211 -20.46 24.01 -9.95
N ILE A 212 -21.07 22.82 -10.10
CA ILE A 212 -22.06 22.25 -9.18
C ILE A 212 -21.69 20.83 -8.78
N CYS A 213 -22.05 20.45 -7.55
CA CYS A 213 -21.95 19.07 -7.06
C CYS A 213 -23.34 18.41 -6.97
N GLY A 214 -23.38 17.09 -7.11
CA GLY A 214 -24.58 16.29 -6.86
C GLY A 214 -24.61 15.74 -5.44
N PHE A 215 -25.78 15.71 -4.80
CA PHE A 215 -25.95 15.15 -3.46
C PHE A 215 -27.22 14.31 -3.39
N ALA A 216 -27.05 13.00 -3.48
CA ALA A 216 -28.13 12.03 -3.65
C ALA A 216 -28.39 11.26 -2.35
N ARG A 217 -29.64 11.20 -1.92
CA ARG A 217 -30.06 10.36 -0.80
C ARG A 217 -30.20 8.92 -1.28
N THR A 218 -29.39 8.01 -0.72
CA THR A 218 -29.38 6.59 -1.08
C THR A 218 -30.28 5.74 -0.20
N THR A 219 -30.49 6.10 1.06
CA THR A 219 -31.42 5.42 1.99
C THR A 219 -32.11 6.42 2.90
N THR A 220 -33.25 6.04 3.49
CA THR A 220 -34.04 6.90 4.40
C THR A 220 -33.92 6.48 5.87
N SER A 221 -33.54 5.24 6.15
CA SER A 221 -33.36 4.72 7.51
C SER A 221 -32.21 3.68 7.60
N PRO A 222 -31.01 4.06 8.05
CA PRO A 222 -30.59 5.43 8.33
C PRO A 222 -30.56 6.28 7.05
N GLN A 223 -30.60 7.60 7.18
CA GLN A 223 -30.41 8.48 6.02
C GLN A 223 -28.95 8.46 5.59
N THR A 224 -28.67 8.05 4.35
CA THR A 224 -27.31 8.02 3.79
C THR A 224 -27.28 8.71 2.45
N PHE A 225 -26.12 9.21 2.05
CA PHE A 225 -25.96 10.01 0.84
C PHE A 225 -24.69 9.67 0.07
N VAL A 226 -24.77 9.80 -1.25
CA VAL A 226 -23.60 9.87 -2.14
C VAL A 226 -23.42 11.31 -2.59
N PHE A 227 -22.22 11.85 -2.41
CA PHE A 227 -21.82 13.18 -2.85
C PHE A 227 -20.94 13.04 -4.11
N MET A 228 -21.39 13.62 -5.21
CA MET A 228 -20.77 13.60 -6.53
C MET A 228 -20.03 14.92 -6.72
N GLY A 229 -18.73 14.91 -6.48
CA GLY A 229 -17.93 16.12 -6.29
C GLY A 229 -17.49 16.84 -7.56
N GLY A 230 -17.59 16.21 -8.73
CA GLY A 230 -16.98 16.75 -9.95
C GLY A 230 -15.53 17.12 -9.69
N ASP A 231 -15.17 18.34 -10.07
CA ASP A 231 -13.87 18.99 -9.86
C ASP A 231 -13.90 20.06 -8.77
N ALA A 232 -14.84 19.98 -7.83
CA ALA A 232 -14.70 20.73 -6.59
C ALA A 232 -13.38 20.35 -5.87
N SER A 233 -12.85 19.15 -6.16
CA SER A 233 -11.49 18.71 -5.93
C SER A 233 -11.12 17.60 -6.93
N HIS A 234 -9.86 17.57 -7.34
CA HIS A 234 -9.24 16.61 -8.27
C HIS A 234 -8.55 15.45 -7.55
N HIS A 235 -8.17 15.63 -6.27
CA HIS A 235 -7.47 14.62 -5.49
C HIS A 235 -7.88 14.70 -4.01
N GLY A 236 -8.09 13.54 -3.36
CA GLY A 236 -8.55 13.47 -1.96
C GLY A 236 -7.69 14.27 -0.97
N GLY A 237 -6.42 14.48 -1.28
CA GLY A 237 -5.50 15.30 -0.51
C GLY A 237 -5.74 16.81 -0.56
N GLU A 238 -6.63 17.35 -1.40
CA GLU A 238 -6.97 18.79 -1.41
C GLU A 238 -7.94 19.17 -0.30
N PHE A 239 -8.77 18.25 0.17
CA PHE A 239 -9.72 18.48 1.27
C PHE A 239 -9.51 17.53 2.46
N ARG A 240 -8.55 16.61 2.41
CA ARG A 240 -8.19 15.73 3.53
C ARG A 240 -6.70 15.81 3.87
N PRO A 241 -6.35 15.73 5.18
CA PRO A 241 -7.23 15.67 6.36
C PRO A 241 -7.84 17.05 6.71
N THR A 242 -8.78 17.06 7.66
CA THR A 242 -9.39 18.29 8.22
C THR A 242 -9.34 18.30 9.74
N GLU A 243 -9.78 19.39 10.36
CA GLU A 243 -9.95 19.44 11.82
C GLU A 243 -11.08 18.56 12.35
N TYR A 244 -12.07 18.24 11.51
CA TYR A 244 -13.16 17.30 11.82
C TYR A 244 -12.76 15.85 11.59
N LEU A 245 -11.82 15.63 10.67
CA LEU A 245 -11.31 14.32 10.29
C LEU A 245 -9.79 14.35 10.13
N PRO A 246 -9.04 14.28 11.24
CA PRO A 246 -7.57 14.27 11.21
C PRO A 246 -7.02 12.95 10.65
N ILE A 247 -5.71 12.89 10.42
CA ILE A 247 -5.02 11.64 10.03
C ILE A 247 -5.20 10.59 11.15
N PRO A 248 -5.63 9.35 10.84
CA PRO A 248 -5.67 8.25 11.81
C PRO A 248 -4.28 7.95 12.36
N LYS A 249 -4.16 7.55 13.64
CA LYS A 249 -2.88 7.10 14.21
C LYS A 249 -2.32 5.88 13.48
N GLU A 250 -3.22 5.08 12.94
CA GLU A 250 -2.93 3.84 12.26
C GLU A 250 -3.92 3.66 11.10
N LEU A 251 -3.40 3.30 9.93
CA LEU A 251 -4.18 2.97 8.75
C LEU A 251 -4.06 1.47 8.50
N ASN A 252 -5.21 0.78 8.56
CA ASN A 252 -5.33 -0.65 8.36
C ASN A 252 -6.53 -0.94 7.42
N PRO A 253 -6.30 -1.45 6.20
CA PRO A 253 -4.99 -1.77 5.64
C PRO A 253 -4.15 -0.52 5.36
N SER A 254 -2.83 -0.69 5.31
CA SER A 254 -1.89 0.34 4.89
C SER A 254 -2.21 0.79 3.47
N PRO A 255 -2.26 2.11 3.19
CA PRO A 255 -2.40 2.62 1.82
C PRO A 255 -1.10 2.47 1.01
N PHE A 256 0.03 2.15 1.66
CA PHE A 256 1.33 1.99 1.04
C PHE A 256 1.56 0.55 0.58
N LYS A 257 1.70 0.36 -0.74
CA LYS A 257 1.80 -0.95 -1.41
C LYS A 257 3.06 -1.73 -1.04
N ARG A 258 4.18 -1.06 -0.78
CA ARG A 258 5.51 -1.64 -0.50
C ARG A 258 5.84 -1.69 1.00
N ARG A 259 4.91 -1.28 1.88
CA ARG A 259 5.12 -1.24 3.33
C ARG A 259 4.21 -2.25 4.04
N ALA A 260 4.49 -2.46 5.33
CA ALA A 260 3.73 -3.35 6.20
C ALA A 260 2.21 -3.15 6.04
N PRO A 261 1.37 -4.18 6.35
CA PRO A 261 -0.09 -4.11 6.19
C PRO A 261 -0.75 -3.02 7.04
N MET A 262 0.00 -2.36 7.91
CA MET A 262 -0.42 -1.30 8.80
C MET A 262 0.54 -0.12 8.67
N CYS A 263 0.00 1.08 8.43
CA CYS A 263 0.78 2.30 8.27
C CYS A 263 0.58 3.23 9.48
N PRO A 264 1.64 3.58 10.23
CA PRO A 264 1.56 4.61 11.26
C PRO A 264 1.29 5.98 10.64
N GLY A 265 0.23 6.64 11.07
CA GLY A 265 -0.17 7.95 10.54
C GLY A 265 0.91 9.03 10.70
N HIS A 266 1.82 8.89 11.67
CA HIS A 266 2.91 9.86 11.86
C HIS A 266 3.81 9.98 10.62
N LEU A 267 3.93 8.94 9.79
CA LEU A 267 4.74 8.97 8.57
C LEU A 267 4.16 9.99 7.58
N LEU A 268 2.83 10.04 7.52
CA LEU A 268 2.08 10.98 6.70
C LEU A 268 2.13 12.40 7.27
N GLU A 269 2.07 12.56 8.59
CA GLU A 269 2.25 13.87 9.22
C GLU A 269 3.66 14.44 8.96
N GLU A 270 4.71 13.63 8.96
CA GLU A 270 6.11 14.06 8.75
C GLU A 270 6.43 14.54 7.32
N ILE A 271 5.69 14.05 6.34
CA ILE A 271 5.78 14.49 4.94
C ILE A 271 4.78 15.58 4.59
N HIS A 272 3.79 15.84 5.45
CA HIS A 272 2.80 16.89 5.24
C HIS A 272 3.50 18.28 5.19
N PRO A 273 3.08 19.23 4.33
CA PRO A 273 3.85 20.45 4.06
C PRO A 273 4.01 21.38 5.26
N HIS A 274 3.09 21.22 6.21
CA HIS A 274 3.05 21.98 7.46
C HIS A 274 3.27 21.12 8.71
N ASN A 275 3.61 19.84 8.55
CA ASN A 275 3.77 18.88 9.66
C ASN A 275 2.58 18.91 10.63
N ILE A 276 1.37 18.78 10.09
CA ILE A 276 0.10 18.86 10.81
C ILE A 276 -0.86 17.82 10.24
N SER A 277 -1.66 17.21 11.12
CA SER A 277 -2.57 16.10 10.77
C SER A 277 -4.02 16.53 10.53
N THR A 278 -4.29 17.84 10.47
CA THR A 278 -5.66 18.41 10.38
C THR A 278 -5.85 19.38 9.22
N LYS A 279 -4.92 19.40 8.25
CA LYS A 279 -5.00 20.24 7.06
C LYS A 279 -4.73 19.43 5.81
N PRO A 280 -5.23 19.83 4.63
CA PRO A 280 -5.03 19.09 3.41
C PRO A 280 -3.57 19.01 2.94
N PHE A 281 -3.22 17.90 2.28
CA PHE A 281 -1.89 17.65 1.70
C PHE A 281 -1.58 18.49 0.46
N TYR A 282 -2.61 18.84 -0.31
CA TYR A 282 -2.52 19.60 -1.55
C TYR A 282 -3.33 20.88 -1.47
N TYR A 283 -2.91 21.84 -2.28
CA TYR A 283 -3.65 23.04 -2.62
C TYR A 283 -3.78 23.07 -4.14
N VAL A 284 -4.95 23.41 -4.64
CA VAL A 284 -5.11 23.74 -6.07
C VAL A 284 -4.17 24.90 -6.42
N THR A 285 -3.71 24.98 -7.66
CA THR A 285 -2.93 26.13 -8.15
C THR A 285 -3.86 27.26 -8.56
N GLU A 286 -3.34 28.49 -8.58
CA GLU A 286 -4.12 29.64 -9.09
C GLU A 286 -4.40 29.51 -10.60
N SER A 287 -3.51 28.88 -11.36
CA SER A 287 -3.68 28.68 -12.80
C SER A 287 -4.79 27.70 -13.16
N PHE A 288 -5.22 26.87 -12.22
CA PHE A 288 -6.22 25.83 -12.44
C PHE A 288 -7.56 26.10 -11.72
N ALA A 289 -7.70 27.27 -11.11
CA ALA A 289 -8.97 27.72 -10.52
C ALA A 289 -9.43 29.01 -11.19
N HIS A 290 -10.68 29.07 -11.63
CA HIS A 290 -11.30 30.30 -12.14
C HIS A 290 -11.27 31.42 -11.10
N ASP A 291 -11.59 31.09 -9.84
CA ASP A 291 -11.36 31.95 -8.68
C ASP A 291 -10.76 31.11 -7.55
N LYS A 292 -9.47 31.33 -7.29
CA LYS A 292 -8.71 30.58 -6.30
C LYS A 292 -9.29 30.66 -4.89
N LYS A 293 -9.74 31.85 -4.45
CA LYS A 293 -10.25 32.03 -3.09
C LYS A 293 -11.58 31.33 -2.90
N VAL A 294 -12.42 31.37 -3.94
CA VAL A 294 -13.71 30.69 -3.94
C VAL A 294 -13.51 29.18 -4.06
N ALA A 295 -12.54 28.72 -4.86
CA ALA A 295 -12.18 27.30 -4.94
C ALA A 295 -11.73 26.75 -3.58
N ASP A 296 -10.83 27.45 -2.88
CA ASP A 296 -10.42 27.07 -1.52
C ASP A 296 -11.60 27.01 -0.55
N TRP A 297 -12.52 27.98 -0.63
CA TRP A 297 -13.73 27.98 0.20
C TRP A 297 -14.67 26.78 -0.09
N THR A 298 -14.75 26.36 -1.37
CA THR A 298 -15.50 25.18 -1.80
C THR A 298 -14.82 23.88 -1.34
N ILE A 299 -13.50 23.77 -1.52
CA ILE A 299 -12.70 22.63 -1.05
C ILE A 299 -12.84 22.45 0.47
N ASP A 300 -12.76 23.54 1.24
CA ASP A 300 -13.02 23.51 2.69
C ASP A 300 -14.44 23.01 3.01
N GLY A 301 -15.42 23.35 2.17
CA GLY A 301 -16.80 22.89 2.29
C GLY A 301 -16.94 21.39 2.03
N LEU A 302 -16.18 20.80 1.11
CA LEU A 302 -16.17 19.34 0.92
C LEU A 302 -15.77 18.62 2.21
N GLY A 303 -14.82 19.17 2.95
CA GLY A 303 -14.39 18.66 4.25
C GLY A 303 -15.52 18.59 5.30
N GLU A 304 -16.50 19.51 5.23
CA GLU A 304 -17.69 19.48 6.11
C GLU A 304 -18.58 18.27 5.81
N PHE A 305 -18.74 17.92 4.53
CA PHE A 305 -19.53 16.76 4.11
C PHE A 305 -18.77 15.45 4.36
N ASP A 306 -17.48 15.42 4.02
CA ASP A 306 -16.66 14.22 4.11
C ASP A 306 -16.48 13.73 5.56
N CYS A 307 -16.50 14.61 6.54
CA CYS A 307 -16.38 14.19 7.94
C CYS A 307 -17.63 13.46 8.48
N ASN A 308 -18.75 13.51 7.75
CA ASN A 308 -19.98 12.80 8.11
C ASN A 308 -19.92 11.34 7.65
N ASP A 309 -20.11 10.39 8.58
CA ASP A 309 -20.04 8.96 8.29
C ASP A 309 -21.17 8.47 7.37
N LYS A 310 -22.27 9.24 7.27
CA LYS A 310 -23.43 8.96 6.40
C LYS A 310 -23.33 9.61 5.02
N VAL A 311 -22.16 10.14 4.65
CA VAL A 311 -21.88 10.66 3.31
C VAL A 311 -20.70 9.92 2.69
N LEU A 312 -20.92 9.31 1.53
CA LEU A 312 -19.86 8.81 0.66
C LEU A 312 -19.51 9.90 -0.36
N LEU A 313 -18.38 10.57 -0.17
CA LEU A 313 -17.90 11.61 -1.09
C LEU A 313 -16.94 11.02 -2.12
N LEU A 314 -17.32 11.16 -3.40
CA LEU A 314 -16.57 10.71 -4.57
C LEU A 314 -16.27 11.91 -5.47
N THR A 315 -15.00 12.16 -5.76
CA THR A 315 -14.54 13.15 -6.74
C THR A 315 -14.36 12.50 -8.11
N ALA A 316 -14.45 13.27 -9.20
CA ALA A 316 -14.43 12.69 -10.56
C ALA A 316 -13.13 11.91 -10.87
N HIS A 317 -12.00 12.38 -10.34
CA HIS A 317 -10.66 11.89 -10.68
C HIS A 317 -9.97 11.07 -9.57
N ASP A 318 -10.73 10.39 -8.70
CA ASP A 318 -10.14 9.56 -7.64
C ASP A 318 -9.56 8.25 -8.19
N ASP A 319 -8.27 8.29 -8.53
CA ASP A 319 -7.47 7.14 -9.01
C ASP A 319 -7.41 5.99 -7.99
N SER A 320 -7.54 6.32 -6.70
CA SER A 320 -7.33 5.34 -5.63
C SER A 320 -8.42 4.28 -5.54
N ILE A 321 -9.57 4.50 -6.21
CA ILE A 321 -10.74 3.62 -6.10
C ILE A 321 -11.10 2.87 -7.38
N VAL A 322 -10.39 3.10 -8.50
CA VAL A 322 -10.79 2.58 -9.81
C VAL A 322 -10.01 1.32 -10.23
N ASP A 323 -8.69 1.29 -10.06
CA ASP A 323 -7.84 0.19 -10.54
C ASP A 323 -6.90 -0.35 -9.43
N PRO A 324 -7.25 -1.48 -8.77
CA PRO A 324 -8.49 -2.24 -8.93
C PRO A 324 -9.68 -1.55 -8.26
N ALA A 325 -10.88 -1.87 -8.73
CA ALA A 325 -12.12 -1.27 -8.24
C ALA A 325 -12.30 -1.47 -6.72
N GLN A 326 -12.55 -0.38 -6.01
CA GLN A 326 -12.75 -0.38 -4.56
C GLN A 326 -14.21 -0.20 -4.15
N ILE A 327 -15.04 0.20 -5.11
CA ILE A 327 -16.49 0.32 -5.02
C ILE A 327 -17.15 -0.56 -6.07
N ASP A 328 -18.44 -0.85 -5.88
CA ASP A 328 -19.22 -1.56 -6.88
C ASP A 328 -19.66 -0.57 -7.97
N PHE A 329 -18.97 -0.60 -9.11
CA PHE A 329 -19.34 0.19 -10.28
C PHE A 329 -20.61 -0.35 -10.96
N TYR A 330 -21.26 0.51 -11.73
CA TYR A 330 -22.38 0.19 -12.61
C TYR A 330 -22.06 -1.08 -13.42
N PRO A 331 -22.99 -2.05 -13.52
CA PRO A 331 -24.44 -1.93 -13.29
C PRO A 331 -24.91 -2.02 -11.83
N ASN A 332 -24.00 -2.21 -10.87
CA ASN A 332 -24.37 -2.26 -9.46
C ASN A 332 -24.67 -0.87 -8.90
N ALA A 333 -25.62 -0.84 -7.95
CA ALA A 333 -25.95 0.38 -7.22
C ALA A 333 -25.03 0.55 -6.01
N LEU A 334 -24.74 1.80 -5.66
CA LEU A 334 -24.03 2.17 -4.45
C LEU A 334 -24.93 2.25 -3.22
N ASN A 335 -26.25 2.02 -3.32
CA ASN A 335 -27.18 2.28 -2.20
C ASN A 335 -26.88 1.54 -0.89
N ASP A 336 -26.14 0.43 -0.92
CA ASP A 336 -25.73 -0.35 0.25
C ASP A 336 -24.31 0.00 0.76
N TRP A 337 -23.70 1.09 0.24
CA TRP A 337 -22.34 1.51 0.57
C TRP A 337 -22.09 1.67 2.07
N TYR A 338 -23.09 2.15 2.81
CA TYR A 338 -22.96 2.41 4.25
C TYR A 338 -22.87 1.11 5.05
N GLU A 339 -23.73 0.14 4.72
CA GLU A 339 -23.74 -1.18 5.34
C GLU A 339 -22.45 -1.96 5.05
N LYS A 340 -21.89 -1.78 3.84
CA LYS A 340 -20.60 -2.34 3.43
C LYS A 340 -19.39 -1.65 4.06
N GLY A 341 -19.58 -0.50 4.73
CA GLY A 341 -18.47 0.31 5.25
C GLY A 341 -17.59 0.92 4.15
N THR A 342 -18.10 1.06 2.93
CA THR A 342 -17.36 1.50 1.74
C THR A 342 -16.67 2.84 1.95
N ALA A 343 -17.35 3.82 2.57
CA ALA A 343 -16.76 5.12 2.84
C ALA A 343 -15.51 5.01 3.73
N MET A 344 -15.54 4.22 4.80
CA MET A 344 -14.37 4.03 5.68
C MET A 344 -13.21 3.38 4.93
N LYS A 345 -13.51 2.41 4.06
CA LYS A 345 -12.52 1.70 3.24
C LYS A 345 -11.78 2.64 2.28
N VAL A 346 -12.51 3.48 1.53
CA VAL A 346 -11.91 4.26 0.43
C VAL A 346 -11.32 5.60 0.86
N LYS A 347 -11.81 6.19 1.97
CA LYS A 347 -11.52 7.58 2.36
C LYS A 347 -10.05 7.94 2.44
N TRP A 348 -9.22 6.98 2.84
CA TRP A 348 -7.79 7.17 3.08
C TRP A 348 -6.90 6.52 2.01
N MET A 349 -7.48 5.91 0.97
CA MET A 349 -6.72 5.19 -0.05
C MET A 349 -5.82 6.11 -0.88
N PHE A 350 -6.24 7.36 -1.12
CA PHE A 350 -5.42 8.37 -1.81
C PHE A 350 -4.05 8.59 -1.14
N LEU A 351 -3.91 8.28 0.16
CA LEU A 351 -2.64 8.44 0.85
C LEU A 351 -1.53 7.54 0.27
N GLY A 352 -1.90 6.50 -0.50
CA GLY A 352 -0.96 5.62 -1.18
C GLY A 352 -0.04 6.37 -2.16
N ASP A 353 -0.51 7.48 -2.72
CA ASP A 353 0.27 8.34 -3.62
C ASP A 353 1.50 8.99 -2.95
N PHE A 354 1.52 9.03 -1.61
CA PHE A 354 2.63 9.64 -0.87
C PHE A 354 3.72 8.64 -0.47
N GLU A 355 3.66 7.38 -0.90
CA GLU A 355 4.68 6.40 -0.54
C GLU A 355 6.09 6.80 -0.98
N GLY A 356 6.22 7.37 -2.19
CA GLY A 356 7.49 7.91 -2.70
C GLY A 356 8.04 9.06 -1.84
N ALA A 357 7.15 9.91 -1.31
CA ALA A 357 7.51 11.02 -0.45
C ALA A 357 8.00 10.53 0.93
N VAL A 358 7.37 9.49 1.48
CA VAL A 358 7.85 8.83 2.71
C VAL A 358 9.22 8.19 2.48
N ASP A 359 9.41 7.47 1.37
CA ASP A 359 10.72 6.88 1.02
C ASP A 359 11.82 7.93 0.89
N ALA A 360 11.53 9.06 0.22
CA ALA A 360 12.45 10.17 0.07
C ALA A 360 12.81 10.76 1.44
N LYS A 361 11.81 10.99 2.30
CA LYS A 361 12.01 11.49 3.66
C LYS A 361 12.93 10.59 4.49
N GLU A 362 12.75 9.28 4.42
CA GLU A 362 13.60 8.29 5.10
C GLU A 362 15.03 8.25 4.54
N LYS A 363 15.22 8.61 3.26
CA LYS A 363 16.56 8.76 2.66
C LYS A 363 17.22 10.10 3.04
N GLY A 364 16.51 11.00 3.71
CA GLY A 364 16.98 12.37 4.00
C GLY A 364 16.84 13.31 2.80
N GLU A 365 16.05 12.92 1.80
CA GLU A 365 15.71 13.70 0.62
C GLU A 365 14.45 14.54 0.89
N ALA A 366 14.14 15.47 -0.02
CA ALA A 366 12.91 16.25 0.08
C ALA A 366 11.68 15.37 -0.22
N ALA A 367 10.69 15.39 0.67
CA ALA A 367 9.42 14.69 0.47
C ALA A 367 8.52 15.40 -0.56
N PHE A 368 8.67 16.72 -0.67
CA PHE A 368 7.93 17.57 -1.60
C PHE A 368 8.72 18.83 -1.94
N VAL A 369 8.32 19.51 -3.00
CA VAL A 369 8.86 20.79 -3.45
C VAL A 369 7.70 21.72 -3.79
N TRP A 370 7.72 22.94 -3.23
CA TRP A 370 6.81 23.99 -3.65
C TRP A 370 7.24 24.53 -5.01
N ALA A 371 6.28 24.80 -5.88
CA ALA A 371 6.57 25.54 -7.11
C ALA A 371 7.27 26.85 -6.72
N LYS A 372 8.34 27.20 -7.45
CA LYS A 372 8.99 28.51 -7.27
C LYS A 372 7.98 29.57 -7.67
N THR A 373 7.32 30.17 -6.69
CA THR A 373 6.52 31.36 -6.91
C THR A 373 7.49 32.51 -7.17
N ASP A 374 7.59 32.94 -8.43
CA ASP A 374 7.98 34.32 -8.73
C ASP A 374 6.89 35.23 -8.16
N PHE A 375 6.89 35.44 -6.84
CA PHE A 375 6.33 36.58 -6.13
C PHE A 375 6.77 36.49 -4.67
N GLU A 376 7.83 37.24 -4.35
CA GLU A 376 8.18 37.59 -2.98
C GLU A 376 6.99 38.30 -2.31
N ILE A 377 6.48 37.76 -1.21
CA ILE A 377 6.06 38.59 -0.09
C ILE A 377 6.87 38.16 1.13
N THR A 378 7.72 39.11 1.51
CA THR A 378 8.65 39.14 2.63
C THR A 378 7.96 38.95 3.98
N SER A 379 8.51 38.05 4.80
CA SER A 379 9.04 38.39 6.14
C SER A 379 9.98 37.26 6.61
N HIS A 380 11.28 37.35 6.32
CA HIS A 380 12.34 37.90 7.17
C HIS A 380 12.71 37.10 8.44
N ARG A 381 13.96 36.57 8.39
CA ARG A 381 15.02 36.39 9.41
C ARG A 381 15.34 34.95 9.82
N VAL A 382 16.59 34.46 9.92
CA VAL A 382 17.98 34.95 9.68
C VAL A 382 18.88 33.68 9.73
N LEU A 383 19.94 33.62 8.92
CA LEU A 383 21.10 32.72 9.04
C LEU A 383 22.07 33.23 10.12
N VAL A 384 22.67 32.38 10.98
CA VAL A 384 24.04 32.61 11.53
C VAL A 384 24.78 31.27 11.78
N ALA A 385 26.10 31.31 11.54
CA ALA A 385 27.09 30.26 11.36
C ALA A 385 27.69 29.59 12.63
N MET A 386 28.53 28.57 12.39
CA MET A 386 29.35 27.75 13.30
C MET A 386 30.29 28.55 14.24
N VAL A 387 30.63 28.00 15.43
CA VAL A 387 31.99 27.74 15.99
C VAL A 387 31.87 26.77 17.21
N ASP A 388 32.95 26.02 17.41
CA ASP A 388 33.31 24.90 18.30
C ASP A 388 33.47 25.19 19.82
N ASP A 389 33.67 24.08 20.55
CA ASP A 389 34.37 23.83 21.82
C ASP A 389 33.69 23.87 23.23
N SER A 390 33.73 22.68 23.86
CA SER A 390 34.08 22.35 25.27
C SER A 390 33.01 22.18 26.38
N ILE A 391 33.03 20.95 26.94
CA ILE A 391 33.17 20.53 28.36
C ILE A 391 32.01 20.69 29.37
N ASP A 392 31.60 19.50 29.85
CA ASP A 392 31.19 18.99 31.18
C ASP A 392 29.95 19.44 32.01
N ASP A 393 29.45 18.37 32.64
CA ASP A 393 28.79 18.16 33.95
C ASP A 393 27.26 18.19 34.12
N ASP A 394 26.78 16.98 34.48
CA ASP A 394 25.75 16.57 35.44
C ASP A 394 24.33 17.15 35.39
N VAL A 395 23.35 16.29 35.05
CA VAL A 395 22.15 16.07 35.89
C VAL A 395 21.64 14.61 35.79
N ASP A 396 21.47 14.05 36.98
CA ASP A 396 20.89 12.78 37.45
C ASP A 396 19.56 12.31 36.79
N VAL A 397 19.44 11.00 36.48
CA VAL A 397 18.18 10.34 36.07
C VAL A 397 18.09 8.95 36.70
N ASP A 398 17.74 8.92 37.98
CA ASP A 398 17.39 7.71 38.72
C ASP A 398 15.87 7.46 38.63
N GLN A 399 15.38 6.96 37.49
CA GLN A 399 14.03 6.37 37.39
C GLN A 399 13.79 5.44 36.17
N HIS A 400 14.86 4.92 35.55
CA HIS A 400 14.77 3.97 34.42
C HIS A 400 15.52 2.64 34.67
N ARG A 401 15.97 2.40 35.90
CA ARG A 401 16.92 1.33 36.22
C ARG A 401 16.32 0.00 36.69
N VAL A 402 15.01 -0.08 36.94
CA VAL A 402 14.39 -1.26 37.59
C VAL A 402 13.67 -2.20 36.61
N GLY A 403 13.22 -1.72 35.44
CA GLY A 403 12.47 -2.54 34.48
C GLY A 403 13.31 -3.43 33.54
N VAL A 404 14.59 -3.08 33.33
CA VAL A 404 15.49 -3.81 32.43
C VAL A 404 16.08 -5.06 33.10
N GLU A 405 16.28 -5.03 34.42
CA GLU A 405 16.85 -6.16 35.17
C GLU A 405 15.85 -7.32 35.36
N MET A 406 14.54 -7.03 35.47
CA MET A 406 13.48 -8.05 35.61
C MET A 406 13.17 -8.78 34.30
N THR A 407 13.11 -8.06 33.17
CA THR A 407 12.76 -8.65 31.86
C THR A 407 13.88 -9.55 31.31
N CYS A 408 15.14 -9.19 31.55
CA CYS A 408 16.30 -9.99 31.12
C CYS A 408 16.48 -11.28 31.94
N ARG A 409 16.06 -11.30 33.21
CA ARG A 409 16.14 -12.48 34.09
C ARG A 409 14.94 -13.43 33.95
N ALA A 410 13.77 -12.91 33.57
CA ALA A 410 12.54 -13.68 33.30
C ALA A 410 12.70 -14.76 32.22
N VAL A 411 13.29 -14.38 31.08
CA VAL A 411 13.49 -15.26 29.90
C VAL A 411 14.57 -16.31 30.18
N LEU A 412 15.49 -15.99 31.08
CA LEU A 412 16.52 -16.89 31.59
C LEU A 412 16.12 -17.48 32.94
N GLY A 413 14.85 -17.84 33.20
CA GLY A 413 14.40 -18.45 34.47
C GLY A 413 14.07 -19.96 34.40
N SER A 414 13.71 -20.45 33.21
CA SER A 414 13.06 -21.76 33.10
C SER A 414 14.06 -22.93 32.95
N SER A 415 14.25 -23.69 34.03
CA SER A 415 14.92 -24.98 33.98
C SER A 415 14.16 -25.96 33.06
N PHE A 416 14.73 -26.28 31.91
CA PHE A 416 14.31 -27.41 31.06
C PHE A 416 15.00 -28.69 31.56
N SER A 417 14.21 -29.67 32.01
CA SER A 417 14.62 -31.07 32.06
C SER A 417 13.64 -31.87 31.22
N PRO A 418 14.04 -32.40 30.05
CA PRO A 418 13.31 -33.48 29.41
C PRO A 418 13.80 -34.80 30.02
N PHE A 419 12.88 -35.75 30.16
CA PHE A 419 13.06 -37.11 30.72
C PHE A 419 12.85 -37.26 32.22
N ASP A 420 11.58 -37.29 32.64
CA ASP A 420 11.14 -38.32 33.61
C ASP A 420 9.61 -38.53 33.56
N THR A 421 9.12 -39.21 32.52
CA THR A 421 7.90 -40.03 32.59
C THR A 421 7.83 -40.99 31.38
N LEU A 422 8.79 -41.91 31.31
CA LEU A 422 8.63 -43.18 30.59
C LEU A 422 8.76 -44.32 31.61
N ARG A 423 7.78 -44.43 32.52
CA ARG A 423 7.56 -45.62 33.35
C ARG A 423 6.14 -45.61 33.93
N ASN A 424 5.20 -46.14 33.15
CA ASN A 424 4.16 -47.09 33.56
C ASN A 424 3.06 -47.18 32.49
N THR A 425 3.03 -48.28 31.77
CA THR A 425 1.87 -48.82 31.02
C THR A 425 0.80 -49.34 32.01
N PRO A 426 -0.51 -49.43 31.69
CA PRO A 426 -1.01 -50.31 30.63
C PRO A 426 -2.30 -49.92 29.85
N SER A 427 -2.28 -50.29 28.56
CA SER A 427 -3.31 -51.01 27.77
C SER A 427 -4.82 -50.81 28.06
N ARG A 428 -5.59 -50.54 26.99
CA ARG A 428 -6.80 -51.27 26.50
C ARG A 428 -7.37 -50.46 25.31
N TYR A 429 -7.51 -50.94 24.08
CA TYR A 429 -8.24 -52.11 23.54
C TYR A 429 -7.57 -52.56 22.20
N LYS A 430 -7.00 -53.78 22.02
CA LYS A 430 -7.56 -55.02 21.41
C LYS A 430 -8.58 -54.79 20.27
N ARG A 431 -8.60 -55.48 19.12
CA ARG A 431 -7.94 -56.64 18.45
C ARG A 431 -8.49 -56.60 16.99
N ALA A 432 -7.83 -57.06 15.93
CA ALA A 432 -7.49 -58.46 15.70
C ALA A 432 -6.48 -58.64 14.53
N ARG A 433 -5.57 -59.61 14.74
CA ARG A 433 -4.70 -60.26 13.75
C ARG A 433 -5.43 -61.47 13.14
N THR A 434 -5.00 -61.91 11.96
CA THR A 434 -4.30 -63.23 11.78
C THR A 434 -3.70 -63.39 10.37
N ARG A 435 -2.44 -63.86 10.31
CA ARG A 435 -1.76 -64.47 9.15
C ARG A 435 -2.02 -65.99 9.12
N PRO A 436 -1.67 -66.68 8.02
CA PRO A 436 -0.55 -67.65 8.07
C PRO A 436 0.41 -67.50 6.85
N SER A 437 1.74 -67.53 7.06
CA SER A 437 2.73 -68.57 6.67
C SER A 437 3.03 -68.61 5.16
N GLU A 438 4.25 -68.68 4.61
CA GLU A 438 5.45 -69.45 4.96
C GLU A 438 6.76 -68.79 4.44
N ASN A 439 7.86 -69.40 4.87
CA ASN A 439 9.28 -69.09 4.68
C ASN A 439 9.84 -69.20 3.25
N SER A 440 10.86 -68.38 2.99
CA SER A 440 12.19 -68.64 2.36
C SER A 440 12.56 -67.40 1.54
N GLY A 441 13.71 -66.74 1.63
CA GLY A 441 15.06 -67.17 1.97
C GLY A 441 15.96 -66.80 0.78
N SER A 442 16.96 -65.94 1.04
CA SER A 442 18.17 -65.61 0.23
C SER A 442 18.07 -64.77 -1.07
N GLU A 443 18.73 -63.60 -0.99
CA GLU A 443 19.61 -62.88 -1.96
C GLU A 443 20.41 -63.73 -3.00
N PRO A 444 21.18 -63.16 -3.96
CA PRO A 444 21.23 -61.78 -4.52
C PRO A 444 21.42 -61.68 -6.07
N ALA A 445 21.35 -60.43 -6.57
CA ALA A 445 22.10 -59.82 -7.69
C ALA A 445 22.41 -60.60 -9.00
N SER A 446 22.02 -60.04 -10.16
CA SER A 446 22.95 -59.40 -11.12
C SER A 446 22.38 -59.22 -12.55
N ARG A 447 22.77 -58.08 -13.16
CA ARG A 447 23.24 -57.93 -14.56
C ARG A 447 22.23 -57.98 -15.75
N ALA A 448 22.09 -56.78 -16.33
CA ALA A 448 22.21 -56.43 -17.76
C ALA A 448 21.12 -56.74 -18.80
N SER A 449 20.84 -55.67 -19.55
CA SER A 449 20.71 -55.53 -21.01
C SER A 449 19.45 -56.00 -21.75
N ARG A 450 18.82 -54.99 -22.38
CA ARG A 450 18.36 -54.86 -23.78
C ARG A 450 17.46 -55.95 -24.40
N GLY A 451 16.37 -55.47 -25.03
CA GLY A 451 15.57 -56.16 -26.06
C GLY A 451 14.08 -55.96 -25.76
N SER A 452 13.43 -54.98 -26.38
CA SER A 452 12.76 -55.03 -27.69
C SER A 452 11.34 -55.62 -27.62
N ASP A 453 10.38 -54.74 -27.90
CA ASP A 453 9.15 -54.90 -28.70
C ASP A 453 8.25 -56.14 -28.52
N GLY A 454 6.95 -55.86 -28.41
CA GLY A 454 5.92 -56.88 -28.51
C GLY A 454 4.51 -56.39 -28.18
N SER A 455 3.99 -55.53 -29.04
CA SER A 455 2.60 -55.11 -29.16
C SER A 455 1.56 -56.24 -29.17
N HIS A 456 0.35 -55.96 -28.69
CA HIS A 456 -0.96 -56.41 -29.21
C HIS A 456 -2.03 -55.81 -28.27
N ALA A 457 -3.20 -55.35 -28.65
CA ALA A 457 -3.99 -55.12 -29.86
C ALA A 457 -5.22 -54.31 -29.33
N ALA A 458 -6.15 -53.69 -30.04
CA ALA A 458 -6.61 -53.70 -31.41
C ALA A 458 -7.62 -52.51 -31.53
N THR A 459 -7.69 -51.91 -32.74
CA THR A 459 -8.91 -51.57 -33.53
C THR A 459 -10.07 -50.81 -32.85
N GLU A 460 -10.65 -49.72 -33.37
CA GLU A 460 -11.11 -49.30 -34.73
C GLU A 460 -11.37 -47.77 -34.66
N ALA A 461 -11.64 -46.96 -35.69
CA ALA A 461 -11.39 -46.87 -37.14
C ALA A 461 -12.10 -45.56 -37.61
N HIS A 462 -11.63 -45.00 -38.72
CA HIS A 462 -12.24 -44.01 -39.63
C HIS A 462 -12.43 -42.54 -39.17
N GLU A 463 -12.29 -41.52 -40.03
CA GLU A 463 -11.52 -41.20 -41.25
C GLU A 463 -11.96 -39.79 -41.69
N HIS A 464 -11.20 -39.17 -42.61
CA HIS A 464 -11.47 -37.95 -43.39
C HIS A 464 -11.24 -36.59 -42.70
N ASP A 465 -10.62 -35.58 -43.32
CA ASP A 465 -9.81 -35.44 -44.54
C ASP A 465 -9.42 -33.94 -44.64
N ARG A 466 -8.34 -33.65 -45.39
CA ARG A 466 -7.99 -32.37 -46.05
C ARG A 466 -7.48 -31.20 -45.20
N GLU A 467 -6.61 -30.33 -45.69
CA GLU A 467 -5.55 -30.36 -46.72
C GLU A 467 -4.82 -29.00 -46.58
N ASP A 468 -3.54 -29.04 -46.92
CA ASP A 468 -2.54 -27.98 -47.02
C ASP A 468 -2.96 -26.61 -47.59
N SER A 469 -2.22 -25.55 -47.21
CA SER A 469 -1.53 -24.72 -48.22
C SER A 469 -0.47 -23.79 -47.61
N GLU A 470 0.75 -23.95 -48.16
CA GLU A 470 1.91 -23.07 -48.04
C GLU A 470 1.70 -21.76 -48.81
N VAL A 471 2.29 -20.65 -48.34
CA VAL A 471 2.91 -19.63 -49.22
C VAL A 471 4.10 -19.00 -48.48
N SER A 472 5.26 -19.00 -49.13
CA SER A 472 6.47 -18.28 -48.78
C SER A 472 6.52 -16.90 -49.49
N SER A 473 7.24 -15.94 -48.90
CA SER A 473 7.97 -14.91 -49.67
C SER A 473 9.03 -14.22 -48.80
N ASN A 474 10.26 -14.26 -49.30
CA ASN A 474 11.40 -13.44 -48.89
C ASN A 474 11.20 -11.97 -49.29
N GLU A 475 11.93 -11.04 -48.68
CA GLU A 475 12.81 -10.07 -49.38
C GLU A 475 13.57 -9.17 -48.38
N ASP A 476 14.89 -9.04 -48.65
CA ASP A 476 15.86 -8.11 -48.08
C ASP A 476 15.75 -6.72 -48.76
N ASP A 477 16.16 -5.63 -48.09
CA ASP A 477 17.18 -4.66 -48.58
C ASP A 477 17.21 -3.31 -47.79
N HIS A 478 18.44 -2.96 -47.36
CA HIS A 478 19.18 -1.67 -47.46
C HIS A 478 18.39 -0.32 -47.53
N ASP A 479 18.73 0.77 -46.84
CA ASP A 479 19.97 1.57 -46.93
C ASP A 479 19.96 2.79 -45.97
N ALA A 480 21.14 3.40 -45.84
CA ALA A 480 21.52 4.52 -44.96
C ALA A 480 21.44 5.92 -45.63
N ASP A 481 21.66 6.95 -44.80
CA ASP A 481 22.33 8.26 -45.04
C ASP A 481 21.57 9.40 -44.32
N ASP A 482 22.12 10.02 -43.26
CA ASP A 482 23.18 11.04 -43.20
C ASP A 482 22.61 12.47 -43.37
N ASP A 483 22.71 13.29 -42.32
CA ASP A 483 23.14 14.69 -42.50
C ASP A 483 23.57 15.36 -41.19
N GLN A 484 24.62 16.17 -41.32
CA GLN A 484 25.47 16.76 -40.29
C GLN A 484 25.13 18.23 -39.98
N ASN A 485 25.93 18.79 -39.05
CA ASN A 485 26.31 20.21 -38.83
C ASN A 485 25.41 21.05 -37.89
N SER A 486 25.89 21.96 -37.02
CA SER A 486 27.20 22.56 -36.72
C SER A 486 27.10 23.33 -35.37
N ASP A 487 28.00 23.11 -34.41
CA ASP A 487 29.01 24.02 -33.82
C ASP A 487 28.62 25.48 -33.47
N TYR A 488 28.90 25.92 -32.24
CA TYR A 488 29.69 27.12 -31.88
C TYR A 488 29.80 27.29 -30.34
N SER A 489 31.02 27.61 -29.89
CA SER A 489 31.41 27.96 -28.51
C SER A 489 31.82 29.45 -28.42
N ILE A 490 31.86 30.05 -27.21
CA ILE A 490 32.87 31.01 -26.68
C ILE A 490 32.44 31.68 -25.32
N GLN A 491 33.25 31.40 -24.29
CA GLN A 491 33.90 32.23 -23.22
C GLN A 491 33.20 33.25 -22.29
N ASP A 492 33.44 33.02 -20.98
CA ASP A 492 33.77 33.83 -19.78
C ASP A 492 33.73 35.38 -19.78
N ALA A 493 33.20 35.95 -18.68
CA ALA A 493 33.78 37.09 -17.93
C ALA A 493 33.05 37.42 -16.60
N GLU A 494 33.82 37.59 -15.52
CA GLU A 494 33.51 38.26 -14.24
C GLU A 494 34.31 39.58 -14.17
N PRO A 495 33.90 40.66 -13.43
CA PRO A 495 34.36 40.82 -12.02
C PRO A 495 33.54 41.78 -11.07
N GLY A 496 33.80 41.68 -9.75
CA GLY A 496 34.17 42.86 -8.93
C GLY A 496 33.27 43.31 -7.75
N ALA A 497 33.86 43.40 -6.55
CA ALA A 497 33.28 43.75 -5.23
C ALA A 497 33.38 45.26 -4.83
N ALA A 498 32.59 45.71 -3.82
CA ALA A 498 33.02 46.64 -2.72
C ALA A 498 31.87 47.07 -1.74
N ASP A 499 32.00 46.62 -0.48
CA ASP A 499 31.93 47.26 0.86
C ASP A 499 31.18 48.58 1.22
N THR A 500 30.53 48.54 2.41
CA THR A 500 30.60 49.43 3.63
C THR A 500 29.27 49.90 4.30
N ALA A 501 29.14 49.52 5.60
CA ALA A 501 28.72 50.25 6.84
C ALA A 501 27.37 51.06 6.88
N ASP A 502 26.58 51.19 7.97
CA ASP A 502 26.80 51.08 9.42
C ASP A 502 25.46 51.02 10.26
N THR A 503 25.55 50.38 11.44
CA THR A 503 24.77 50.22 12.72
C THR A 503 23.66 51.22 13.22
N PRO A 504 22.94 51.07 14.42
CA PRO A 504 22.83 49.99 15.47
C PRO A 504 21.42 49.71 16.15
N GLN A 505 21.38 48.64 17.01
CA GLN A 505 20.63 48.44 18.32
C GLN A 505 19.08 48.26 18.34
N SER A 506 18.41 47.44 19.19
CA SER A 506 18.72 46.75 20.46
C SER A 506 17.70 45.61 20.82
N SER A 507 18.21 44.58 21.51
CA SER A 507 17.67 43.69 22.60
C SER A 507 16.23 43.15 22.69
N ASP A 508 16.20 41.82 22.86
CA ASP A 508 15.42 40.95 23.78
C ASP A 508 13.92 40.65 23.56
N ARG A 509 13.60 39.39 23.23
CA ARG A 509 13.18 38.33 24.19
C ARG A 509 12.81 37.02 23.48
N ASP A 510 13.35 35.93 24.03
CA ASP A 510 13.20 34.53 23.63
C ASP A 510 12.20 33.78 24.53
N SER A 511 11.76 32.62 24.03
CA SER A 511 11.23 31.40 24.70
C SER A 511 9.90 30.89 24.11
N THR A 512 9.97 29.87 23.23
CA THR A 512 8.93 28.83 22.97
C THR A 512 9.24 27.85 21.80
N LYS A 513 10.42 27.87 21.15
CA LYS A 513 10.69 27.12 19.89
C LYS A 513 11.34 25.71 19.99
N SER A 514 11.34 25.03 21.13
CA SER A 514 12.26 23.88 21.34
C SER A 514 11.74 22.45 21.03
N SER A 515 10.44 22.14 20.92
CA SER A 515 10.00 20.72 20.96
C SER A 515 9.71 20.02 19.61
N THR A 516 9.40 20.72 18.53
CA THR A 516 8.94 20.09 17.27
C THR A 516 10.07 19.75 16.27
N LYS A 517 11.22 20.42 16.34
CA LYS A 517 12.37 20.16 15.45
C LYS A 517 13.15 18.87 15.76
N ALA A 518 12.88 18.23 16.90
CA ALA A 518 13.64 17.08 17.35
C ALA A 518 13.28 15.78 16.61
N LYS A 519 11.98 15.55 16.29
CA LYS A 519 11.47 14.22 15.89
C LYS A 519 11.81 13.75 14.47
N VAL A 520 11.92 14.68 13.51
CA VAL A 520 12.19 14.38 12.09
C VAL A 520 13.69 14.13 11.80
N LYS A 521 14.58 14.45 12.74
CA LYS A 521 16.04 14.37 12.55
C LYS A 521 16.61 13.02 13.02
N MET A 522 15.81 11.94 13.06
CA MET A 522 16.03 10.80 13.96
C MET A 522 16.33 9.44 13.29
N PHE A 523 16.03 9.25 12.00
CA PHE A 523 16.31 8.01 11.27
C PHE A 523 17.81 7.88 10.93
N LYS A 524 18.38 6.67 11.11
CA LYS A 524 19.82 6.34 10.92
C LYS A 524 20.81 7.06 11.86
N LYS A 525 20.35 7.74 12.90
CA LYS A 525 21.26 8.34 13.88
C LYS A 525 21.73 7.35 14.95
N PRO A 526 22.98 7.45 15.44
CA PRO A 526 23.47 6.65 16.55
C PRO A 526 22.55 6.78 17.76
N ALA A 527 22.23 5.66 18.41
CA ALA A 527 21.49 5.67 19.68
C ALA A 527 22.22 6.44 20.79
N SER A 528 23.55 6.59 20.70
CA SER A 528 24.35 7.45 21.59
C SER A 528 23.95 8.91 21.54
N ASP A 529 23.42 9.38 20.41
CA ASP A 529 23.05 10.77 20.20
C ASP A 529 21.64 11.06 20.77
N HIS A 530 20.97 10.01 21.27
CA HIS A 530 19.58 10.01 21.69
C HIS A 530 19.35 9.14 22.94
N PRO A 531 19.96 9.48 24.10
CA PRO A 531 19.91 8.66 25.32
C PRO A 531 18.51 8.50 25.93
N GLY A 532 17.54 9.33 25.54
CA GLY A 532 16.15 9.27 26.01
C GLY A 532 15.23 8.34 25.21
N TRP A 533 15.74 7.57 24.25
CA TRP A 533 14.92 6.64 23.47
C TRP A 533 15.04 5.22 24.02
N THR A 534 13.90 4.65 24.39
CA THR A 534 13.82 3.39 25.11
C THR A 534 13.85 2.16 24.20
N SER A 535 13.54 2.33 22.91
CA SER A 535 13.49 1.23 21.93
C SER A 535 14.45 1.51 20.79
N THR A 536 15.48 0.68 20.66
CA THR A 536 16.49 0.79 19.59
C THR A 536 16.63 -0.55 18.87
N THR A 537 16.94 -0.51 17.57
CA THR A 537 17.26 -1.70 16.77
C THR A 537 18.68 -1.55 16.23
N MET A 538 19.50 -2.59 16.28
CA MET A 538 20.82 -2.53 15.66
C MET A 538 20.70 -2.45 14.14
N TRP A 539 21.47 -1.55 13.51
CA TRP A 539 21.46 -1.36 12.05
C TRP A 539 21.75 -2.65 11.27
N GLN A 540 22.61 -3.52 11.80
CA GLN A 540 22.90 -4.81 11.19
C GLN A 540 21.70 -5.76 11.25
N SER A 541 20.94 -5.76 12.34
CA SER A 541 19.70 -6.55 12.48
C SER A 541 18.65 -6.10 11.47
N TRP A 542 18.53 -4.78 11.25
CA TRP A 542 17.62 -4.22 10.23
C TRP A 542 17.98 -4.65 8.81
N LYS A 543 19.25 -4.55 8.42
CA LYS A 543 19.70 -5.00 7.08
C LYS A 543 19.43 -6.49 6.87
N ILE A 544 19.69 -7.32 7.88
CA ILE A 544 19.42 -8.76 7.80
C ILE A 544 17.91 -9.04 7.71
N CYS A 545 17.06 -8.26 8.38
CA CYS A 545 15.61 -8.36 8.22
C CYS A 545 15.18 -8.09 6.77
N CYS A 546 15.70 -7.02 6.15
CA CYS A 546 15.44 -6.73 4.73
C CYS A 546 15.92 -7.85 3.82
N GLU A 547 17.13 -8.38 4.07
CA GLU A 547 17.65 -9.53 3.32
C GLU A 547 16.76 -10.78 3.47
N PHE A 548 16.14 -11.01 4.63
CA PHE A 548 15.21 -12.12 4.82
C PHE A 548 13.91 -11.94 4.03
N VAL A 549 13.37 -10.71 3.96
CA VAL A 549 12.18 -10.39 3.14
C VAL A 549 12.47 -10.67 1.66
N ASP A 550 13.54 -10.10 1.11
CA ASP A 550 13.89 -10.27 -0.30
C ASP A 550 14.11 -11.76 -0.64
N ARG A 551 14.79 -12.49 0.25
CA ARG A 551 15.07 -13.92 0.06
C ARG A 551 13.85 -14.80 0.24
N ALA A 552 12.84 -14.38 1.02
CA ALA A 552 11.59 -15.10 1.14
C ALA A 552 10.84 -15.06 -0.21
N ASP A 553 10.74 -13.87 -0.81
CA ASP A 553 10.11 -13.69 -2.12
C ASP A 553 10.81 -14.47 -3.22
N TYR A 554 12.15 -14.42 -3.26
CA TYR A 554 12.92 -15.13 -4.29
C TYR A 554 12.80 -16.64 -4.20
N CYS A 555 12.35 -17.18 -3.06
CA CYS A 555 12.20 -18.61 -2.84
C CYS A 555 10.72 -19.05 -2.77
N ASN A 556 9.77 -18.15 -3.01
CA ASN A 556 8.34 -18.46 -2.88
C ASN A 556 7.80 -19.05 -4.20
N PRO A 557 7.55 -20.37 -4.30
CA PRO A 557 7.03 -20.99 -5.52
C PRO A 557 5.70 -20.40 -6.00
N ASP A 558 4.84 -19.94 -5.10
CA ASP A 558 3.50 -19.42 -5.43
C ASP A 558 3.60 -18.08 -6.15
N LEU A 559 4.54 -17.21 -5.76
CA LEU A 559 4.82 -15.95 -6.45
C LEU A 559 5.22 -16.16 -7.92
N PHE A 560 5.72 -17.34 -8.27
CA PHE A 560 6.15 -17.68 -9.62
C PHE A 560 5.27 -18.72 -10.32
N GLY A 561 4.20 -19.20 -9.66
CA GLY A 561 3.36 -20.27 -10.20
C GLY A 561 4.13 -21.56 -10.50
N MET A 562 4.91 -22.05 -9.53
CA MET A 562 5.81 -23.20 -9.70
C MET A 562 5.53 -24.33 -8.70
N TYR A 563 5.82 -25.59 -9.08
CA TYR A 563 5.75 -26.76 -8.20
C TYR A 563 7.15 -27.11 -7.63
N ILE A 564 7.70 -26.27 -6.76
CA ILE A 564 8.98 -26.55 -6.08
C ILE A 564 8.86 -26.40 -4.57
N TYR A 565 9.49 -27.32 -3.84
CA TYR A 565 9.58 -27.25 -2.39
C TYR A 565 10.75 -26.35 -1.98
N ASN A 566 10.50 -25.49 -0.99
CA ASN A 566 11.55 -24.73 -0.31
C ASN A 566 11.94 -25.45 0.99
N ASP A 567 13.01 -24.99 1.65
CA ASP A 567 13.58 -25.68 2.81
C ASP A 567 13.31 -25.00 4.16
N GLY A 568 12.54 -23.89 4.18
CA GLY A 568 12.03 -23.16 5.35
C GLY A 568 13.05 -22.62 6.37
N GLY A 569 14.28 -23.13 6.39
CA GLY A 569 15.22 -23.06 7.53
C GLY A 569 16.37 -22.07 7.35
N ARG A 570 16.24 -21.07 6.47
CA ARG A 570 17.39 -20.24 6.04
C ARG A 570 18.01 -19.41 7.16
N GLY A 571 17.20 -18.73 7.98
CA GLY A 571 17.71 -17.97 9.14
C GLY A 571 18.39 -18.86 10.20
N ILE A 572 17.84 -20.05 10.43
CA ILE A 572 18.40 -21.08 11.33
C ILE A 572 19.75 -21.60 10.81
N VAL A 573 19.87 -21.82 9.50
CA VAL A 573 21.13 -22.26 8.86
C VAL A 573 22.21 -21.19 8.99
N ASP A 574 21.88 -19.92 8.75
CA ASP A 574 22.84 -18.82 8.85
C ASP A 574 23.26 -18.58 10.32
N PHE A 575 22.34 -18.73 11.28
CA PHE A 575 22.66 -18.75 12.71
C PHE A 575 23.61 -19.91 13.06
N ASN A 576 23.32 -21.14 12.63
CA ASN A 576 24.17 -22.30 12.92
C ASN A 576 25.58 -22.17 12.32
N LYS A 577 25.71 -21.60 11.12
CA LYS A 577 27.02 -21.33 10.50
C LYS A 577 27.86 -20.40 11.36
N GLU A 578 27.26 -19.34 11.89
CA GLU A 578 27.96 -18.39 12.75
C GLU A 578 28.30 -19.01 14.12
N TRP A 579 27.34 -19.71 14.74
CA TRP A 579 27.51 -20.34 16.04
C TRP A 579 28.59 -21.44 16.06
N ARG A 580 28.74 -22.21 14.97
CA ARG A 580 29.75 -23.29 14.86
C ARG A 580 31.18 -22.82 14.62
N ARG A 581 31.41 -21.52 14.39
CA ARG A 581 32.76 -21.01 14.17
C ARG A 581 33.63 -21.28 15.40
N LYS A 582 34.93 -21.51 15.19
CA LYS A 582 35.91 -21.65 16.29
C LYS A 582 35.87 -20.45 17.25
N ARG A 583 35.50 -19.27 16.73
CA ARG A 583 35.21 -18.05 17.49
C ARG A 583 33.94 -17.41 16.90
N PRO A 584 32.76 -17.66 17.48
CA PRO A 584 31.52 -17.03 17.04
C PRO A 584 31.55 -15.53 17.29
N ASN A 585 31.15 -14.75 16.30
CA ASN A 585 30.91 -13.32 16.44
C ASN A 585 29.49 -13.11 16.95
N LEU A 586 29.36 -12.80 18.24
CA LEU A 586 28.05 -12.61 18.86
C LEU A 586 27.25 -11.48 18.22
N LYS A 587 27.89 -10.42 17.71
CA LYS A 587 27.18 -9.30 17.05
C LYS A 587 26.52 -9.75 15.77
N ILE A 588 27.19 -10.59 14.99
CA ILE A 588 26.61 -11.18 13.77
C ILE A 588 25.54 -12.20 14.15
N MET A 589 25.84 -13.09 15.10
CA MET A 589 24.92 -14.12 15.56
C MET A 589 23.61 -13.53 16.11
N TRP A 590 23.71 -12.49 16.93
CA TRP A 590 22.54 -11.77 17.46
C TRP A 590 21.82 -11.00 16.36
N ALA A 591 22.53 -10.30 15.47
CA ALA A 591 21.90 -9.59 14.37
C ALA A 591 21.12 -10.53 13.42
N ILE A 592 21.59 -11.76 13.23
CA ILE A 592 20.85 -12.80 12.50
C ILE A 592 19.54 -13.13 13.22
N MET A 593 19.59 -13.37 14.53
CA MET A 593 18.39 -13.68 15.32
C MET A 593 17.42 -12.50 15.41
N ALA A 594 17.92 -11.29 15.68
CA ALA A 594 17.11 -10.08 15.74
C ALA A 594 16.46 -9.77 14.39
N GLY A 595 17.22 -9.86 13.28
CA GLY A 595 16.67 -9.71 11.94
C GLY A 595 15.59 -10.76 11.63
N MET A 596 15.80 -12.02 12.04
CA MET A 596 14.81 -13.08 11.89
C MET A 596 13.55 -12.83 12.72
N MET A 597 13.67 -12.33 13.96
CA MET A 597 12.52 -11.98 14.81
C MET A 597 11.69 -10.84 14.21
N HIS A 598 12.36 -9.80 13.72
CA HIS A 598 11.67 -8.70 13.03
C HIS A 598 10.98 -9.18 11.75
N TRP A 599 11.63 -10.04 10.94
CA TRP A 599 11.02 -10.61 9.74
C TRP A 599 9.80 -11.50 10.06
N LEU A 600 9.91 -12.42 11.01
CA LEU A 600 8.82 -13.31 11.44
C LEU A 600 7.64 -12.55 12.04
N ARG A 601 7.88 -11.35 12.61
CA ARG A 601 6.81 -10.45 13.05
C ARG A 601 6.08 -9.79 11.87
N LEU A 602 6.80 -9.48 10.79
CA LEU A 602 6.27 -8.80 9.60
C LEU A 602 5.53 -9.74 8.66
N GLN A 603 5.96 -10.99 8.54
CA GLN A 603 5.41 -11.99 7.63
C GLN A 603 4.98 -13.24 8.40
N ARG A 604 3.88 -13.10 9.15
CA ARG A 604 3.42 -14.11 10.11
C ARG A 604 3.05 -15.47 9.47
N ASP A 605 2.76 -15.48 8.16
CA ASP A 605 2.18 -16.63 7.45
C ASP A 605 3.01 -17.08 6.20
N ASP A 606 4.11 -16.37 5.84
CA ASP A 606 4.88 -16.68 4.60
C ASP A 606 5.93 -17.80 4.80
N TRP A 607 6.11 -18.28 6.03
CA TRP A 607 7.04 -19.37 6.36
C TRP A 607 6.33 -20.73 6.53
N THR A 608 5.00 -20.78 6.35
CA THR A 608 4.15 -21.98 6.49
C THR A 608 3.83 -22.71 5.18
N TYR A 609 4.48 -22.37 4.06
CA TYR A 609 4.33 -23.09 2.78
C TYR A 609 5.12 -24.43 2.74
N ASP A 610 5.15 -25.16 3.85
CA ASP A 610 5.61 -26.54 3.91
C ASP A 610 4.36 -27.44 3.86
N ASP A 611 4.18 -28.15 2.76
CA ASP A 611 2.99 -28.95 2.40
C ASP A 611 2.82 -30.25 3.25
N ASP A 612 3.43 -30.29 4.44
CA ASP A 612 3.35 -31.38 5.42
C ASP A 612 3.33 -30.82 6.85
N GLY A 613 2.33 -31.20 7.65
CA GLY A 613 2.15 -30.73 9.03
C GLY A 613 3.28 -31.11 9.99
N GLU A 614 4.02 -32.20 9.73
CA GLU A 614 5.28 -32.50 10.45
C GLU A 614 6.43 -31.57 10.03
N GLY A 615 6.39 -31.04 8.80
CA GLY A 615 7.37 -30.13 8.22
C GLY A 615 7.35 -28.72 8.83
N THR A 616 6.19 -28.25 9.32
CA THR A 616 6.06 -26.90 9.90
C THR A 616 6.47 -26.82 11.38
N ALA A 617 6.21 -27.86 12.18
CA ALA A 617 6.42 -27.81 13.63
C ALA A 617 7.92 -27.81 14.04
N LYS A 618 8.78 -28.51 13.29
CA LYS A 618 10.20 -28.65 13.62
C LYS A 618 11.03 -27.38 13.38
N PRO A 619 10.82 -26.63 12.28
CA PRO A 619 11.40 -25.30 12.10
C PRO A 619 11.05 -24.31 13.22
N VAL A 620 9.79 -24.28 13.69
CA VAL A 620 9.35 -23.42 14.82
C VAL A 620 10.16 -23.71 16.09
N GLU A 621 10.27 -25.00 16.43
CA GLU A 621 11.04 -25.44 17.61
C GLU A 621 12.49 -24.95 17.52
N LEU A 622 13.09 -25.01 16.32
CA LEU A 622 14.46 -24.57 16.10
C LEU A 622 14.62 -23.06 16.11
N VAL A 623 13.65 -22.27 15.65
CA VAL A 623 13.70 -20.81 15.80
C VAL A 623 13.76 -20.44 17.27
N GLY A 624 12.87 -21.02 18.09
CA GLY A 624 12.89 -20.80 19.55
C GLY A 624 14.18 -21.27 20.20
N CYS A 625 14.67 -22.46 19.85
CA CYS A 625 15.93 -22.99 20.37
C CYS A 625 17.14 -22.15 19.94
N ALA A 626 17.17 -21.64 18.71
CA ALA A 626 18.22 -20.76 18.21
C ALA A 626 18.25 -19.45 18.99
N PHE A 627 17.07 -18.87 19.26
CA PHE A 627 16.92 -17.64 20.04
C PHE A 627 17.46 -17.79 21.46
N LEU A 628 17.05 -18.86 22.16
CA LEU A 628 17.53 -19.16 23.50
C LEU A 628 19.04 -19.49 23.52
N THR A 629 19.55 -20.12 22.46
CA THR A 629 20.99 -20.38 22.30
C THR A 629 21.77 -19.09 22.09
N ALA A 630 21.23 -18.14 21.33
CA ALA A 630 21.83 -16.83 21.13
C ALA A 630 21.89 -16.05 22.45
N LEU A 631 20.80 -16.01 23.20
CA LEU A 631 20.75 -15.40 24.53
C LEU A 631 21.75 -16.06 25.49
N ASN A 632 21.82 -17.39 25.53
CA ASN A 632 22.80 -18.10 26.36
C ASN A 632 24.25 -17.73 26.00
N GLU A 633 24.58 -17.58 24.72
CA GLU A 633 25.94 -17.18 24.31
C GLU A 633 26.26 -15.70 24.61
N ILE A 634 25.25 -14.83 24.66
CA ILE A 634 25.39 -13.45 25.16
C ILE A 634 25.60 -13.47 26.68
N ASP A 635 24.85 -14.30 27.41
CA ASP A 635 24.96 -14.49 28.86
C ASP A 635 26.34 -15.02 29.28
N ARG A 636 26.89 -15.97 28.50
CA ARG A 636 28.24 -16.52 28.71
C ARG A 636 29.35 -15.48 28.61
N ARG A 637 29.07 -14.30 28.04
CA ARG A 637 30.00 -13.17 28.00
C ARG A 637 29.61 -12.05 28.96
N ALA A 638 28.67 -12.32 29.87
CA ALA A 638 28.11 -11.36 30.81
C ALA A 638 27.57 -10.11 30.09
N GLU A 639 26.94 -10.30 28.93
CA GLU A 639 26.35 -9.21 28.14
C GLU A 639 24.81 -9.16 28.28
N LEU A 640 24.19 -10.01 29.09
CA LEU A 640 22.79 -9.85 29.50
C LEU A 640 22.72 -8.98 30.77
N LYS A 641 23.01 -7.69 30.56
CA LYS A 641 23.09 -6.66 31.59
C LYS A 641 22.47 -5.35 31.09
N PRO A 642 22.11 -4.42 31.99
CA PRO A 642 21.43 -3.18 31.60
C PRO A 642 22.22 -2.32 30.59
N ASP A 643 23.54 -2.37 30.63
CA ASP A 643 24.46 -1.64 29.75
C ASP A 643 25.05 -2.54 28.64
N SER A 644 24.32 -3.58 28.24
CA SER A 644 24.72 -4.51 27.18
C SER A 644 25.20 -3.80 25.91
N GLU A 645 26.22 -4.36 25.26
CA GLU A 645 26.59 -3.94 23.90
C GLU A 645 25.47 -4.19 22.87
N PHE A 646 24.49 -5.05 23.19
CA PHE A 646 23.32 -5.39 22.38
C PHE A 646 22.11 -4.56 22.80
N ARG A 647 22.06 -3.31 22.32
CA ARG A 647 21.07 -2.31 22.75
C ARG A 647 19.61 -2.64 22.36
N ASP A 648 19.40 -3.61 21.50
CA ASP A 648 18.08 -4.05 21.03
C ASP A 648 17.56 -5.32 21.73
N LEU A 649 18.28 -5.85 22.74
CA LEU A 649 17.91 -7.05 23.49
C LEU A 649 16.45 -7.04 23.95
N THR A 650 16.04 -6.00 24.68
CA THR A 650 14.69 -5.90 25.25
C THR A 650 13.61 -5.90 24.18
N LEU A 651 13.80 -5.14 23.10
CA LEU A 651 12.86 -5.05 22.00
C LEU A 651 12.71 -6.40 21.29
N VAL A 652 13.84 -7.03 20.95
CA VAL A 652 13.86 -8.30 20.22
C VAL A 652 13.30 -9.43 21.07
N MET A 653 13.56 -9.44 22.38
CA MET A 653 12.96 -10.38 23.33
C MET A 653 11.44 -10.20 23.42
N ALA A 654 10.94 -8.97 23.43
CA ALA A 654 9.50 -8.70 23.41
C ALA A 654 8.85 -9.21 22.11
N ILE A 655 9.52 -9.02 20.96
CA ILE A 655 9.05 -9.54 19.67
C ILE A 655 9.02 -11.07 19.67
N PHE A 656 10.05 -11.71 20.23
CA PHE A 656 10.09 -13.17 20.36
C PHE A 656 8.92 -13.70 21.20
N VAL A 657 8.60 -13.04 22.32
CA VAL A 657 7.47 -13.42 23.17
C VAL A 657 6.14 -13.26 22.44
N ASP A 658 5.92 -12.14 21.74
CA ASP A 658 4.72 -11.92 20.92
C ASP A 658 4.56 -12.99 19.82
N TRP A 659 5.66 -13.29 19.12
CA TRP A 659 5.67 -14.32 18.09
C TRP A 659 5.40 -15.72 18.66
N ALA A 660 6.00 -16.08 19.80
CA ALA A 660 5.77 -17.36 20.45
C ALA A 660 4.29 -17.53 20.87
N LYS A 661 3.65 -16.48 21.39
CA LYS A 661 2.20 -16.48 21.71
C LYS A 661 1.35 -16.76 20.48
N TYR A 662 1.69 -16.16 19.35
CA TYR A 662 0.97 -16.35 18.09
C TYR A 662 1.07 -17.81 17.61
N GLN A 663 2.26 -18.41 17.68
CA GLN A 663 2.47 -19.80 17.25
C GLN A 663 1.70 -20.82 18.10
N ASP A 664 1.62 -20.61 19.43
CA ASP A 664 0.82 -21.47 20.31
C ASP A 664 -0.66 -21.47 19.89
N ASN A 665 -1.22 -20.29 19.59
CA ASN A 665 -2.62 -20.16 19.16
C ASN A 665 -2.89 -20.82 17.79
N VAL A 666 -1.98 -20.66 16.83
CA VAL A 666 -2.11 -21.24 15.48
C VAL A 666 -2.04 -22.77 15.54
N LEU A 667 -1.14 -23.31 16.35
CA LEU A 667 -0.94 -24.75 16.46
C LEU A 667 -2.01 -25.43 17.37
N GLU A 668 -2.65 -24.69 18.30
CA GLU A 668 -3.83 -25.16 19.06
C GLU A 668 -5.09 -25.34 18.19
N MET A 669 -5.22 -24.61 17.09
CA MET A 669 -6.35 -24.73 16.15
C MET A 669 -6.31 -26.01 15.29
N GLY A 670 -5.16 -26.69 15.18
CA GLY A 670 -4.93 -27.85 14.30
C GLY A 670 -5.15 -29.26 14.90
N LYS A 671 -5.85 -29.40 16.04
CA LYS A 671 -5.98 -30.62 16.88
C LYS A 671 -5.85 -32.00 16.18
N ASP A 672 -4.71 -32.66 16.41
CA ASP A 672 -4.61 -34.10 16.69
C ASP A 672 -4.20 -34.26 18.17
N PRO A 673 -4.93 -35.00 19.03
CA PRO A 673 -4.72 -35.00 20.48
C PRO A 673 -3.52 -35.88 20.84
N GLY A 674 -2.33 -35.31 20.74
CA GLY A 674 -1.06 -35.93 21.14
C GLY A 674 0.18 -35.04 20.98
N THR A 675 0.07 -33.99 20.17
CA THR A 675 1.14 -33.03 19.86
C THR A 675 0.77 -31.65 20.39
N ALA A 676 0.83 -31.46 21.71
CA ALA A 676 0.89 -30.11 22.25
C ALA A 676 2.20 -29.46 21.74
N PRO A 677 2.14 -28.37 20.95
CA PRO A 677 3.33 -27.74 20.41
C PRO A 677 3.85 -26.77 21.46
N PHE A 678 5.15 -26.83 21.69
CA PHE A 678 5.84 -25.87 22.56
C PHE A 678 5.51 -25.98 24.07
N PRO A 679 5.97 -27.04 24.77
CA PRO A 679 5.87 -27.15 26.24
C PRO A 679 6.58 -26.03 27.05
N GLY A 680 7.23 -25.06 26.38
CA GLY A 680 8.04 -24.01 26.98
C GLY A 680 7.45 -22.60 26.92
N ALA A 681 6.48 -22.31 26.06
CA ALA A 681 5.97 -20.95 25.83
C ALA A 681 5.00 -20.60 26.94
N ALA A 682 4.04 -21.49 27.25
CA ALA A 682 3.22 -21.38 28.46
C ALA A 682 4.04 -21.19 29.76
N LYS A 683 5.24 -21.79 29.85
CA LYS A 683 6.16 -21.59 31.00
C LYS A 683 6.92 -20.25 30.95
N LEU A 684 7.36 -19.82 29.77
CA LEU A 684 7.96 -18.50 29.54
C LEU A 684 6.95 -17.38 29.84
N MET A 685 5.68 -17.65 29.54
CA MET A 685 4.52 -16.79 29.70
C MET A 685 4.03 -16.68 31.15
N ALA A 686 3.96 -17.80 31.87
CA ALA A 686 3.64 -17.81 33.29
C ALA A 686 4.68 -17.06 34.13
N GLY A 687 5.95 -17.06 33.71
CA GLY A 687 6.97 -16.22 34.32
C GLY A 687 6.68 -14.73 34.11
N LEU A 688 6.46 -14.29 32.87
CA LEU A 688 6.32 -12.86 32.55
C LEU A 688 5.09 -12.15 33.15
N GLU A 689 4.11 -12.90 33.67
CA GLU A 689 2.90 -12.36 34.33
C GLU A 689 3.00 -12.33 35.87
N ASP A 690 3.97 -13.02 36.48
CA ASP A 690 4.25 -13.00 37.92
C ASP A 690 5.41 -12.03 38.24
N GLU A 691 5.24 -11.15 39.22
CA GLU A 691 6.30 -10.22 39.68
C GLU A 691 7.47 -10.93 40.40
N ASP A 692 7.36 -12.25 40.65
CA ASP A 692 8.29 -13.08 41.42
C ASP A 692 8.87 -14.25 40.58
N ILE A 693 9.54 -13.94 39.47
CA ILE A 693 10.26 -14.98 38.69
C ILE A 693 11.62 -15.28 39.34
N GLU A 694 11.78 -16.51 39.84
CA GLU A 694 13.08 -17.04 40.28
C GLU A 694 14.06 -17.13 39.09
N PRO A 695 15.32 -16.66 39.22
CA PRO A 695 16.34 -16.74 38.16
C PRO A 695 16.67 -18.18 37.75
N LEU A 696 17.17 -18.43 36.52
CA LEU A 696 17.69 -19.76 36.15
C LEU A 696 18.77 -20.14 37.14
N GLU A 697 18.57 -21.26 37.83
CA GLU A 697 19.65 -21.85 38.61
C GLU A 697 20.78 -22.31 37.68
N GLY A 698 21.99 -21.82 37.95
CA GLY A 698 23.25 -22.26 37.34
C GLY A 698 23.80 -21.37 36.23
N ASP A 699 25.13 -21.28 36.20
CA ASP A 699 25.91 -20.46 35.26
C ASP A 699 25.65 -20.85 33.78
N ALA A 700 25.70 -19.86 32.90
CA ALA A 700 25.63 -20.06 31.45
C ALA A 700 26.75 -20.99 30.96
N LYS A 701 26.37 -22.06 30.24
CA LYS A 701 27.30 -23.12 29.79
C LYS A 701 27.23 -23.35 28.29
N VAL A 702 28.29 -23.94 27.74
CA VAL A 702 28.36 -24.29 26.32
C VAL A 702 27.17 -25.15 25.94
N ASP A 703 26.44 -24.76 24.88
CA ASP A 703 25.37 -25.56 24.28
C ASP A 703 24.27 -25.96 25.29
N ARG A 704 23.89 -25.03 26.20
CA ARG A 704 22.89 -25.23 27.27
C ARG A 704 21.56 -25.83 26.78
N TRP A 705 21.16 -25.48 25.56
CA TRP A 705 19.89 -25.86 24.93
C TRP A 705 20.03 -27.00 23.90
N GLU A 706 21.18 -27.69 23.89
CA GLU A 706 21.44 -28.83 22.99
C GLU A 706 21.28 -28.51 21.50
N TRP A 707 21.55 -27.26 21.11
CA TRP A 707 21.46 -26.75 19.74
C TRP A 707 22.20 -27.65 18.75
N LYS A 708 23.40 -28.10 19.12
CA LYS A 708 24.23 -28.95 18.24
C LYS A 708 23.54 -30.26 17.87
N ALA A 709 22.86 -30.89 18.83
CA ALA A 709 22.15 -32.15 18.61
C ALA A 709 20.87 -31.90 17.80
N LYS A 710 20.06 -30.91 18.21
CA LYS A 710 18.79 -30.54 17.56
C LYS A 710 18.96 -30.11 16.11
N PHE A 711 19.95 -29.25 15.82
CA PHE A 711 20.24 -28.84 14.45
C PHE A 711 20.76 -30.01 13.60
N LYS A 712 21.56 -30.93 14.17
CA LYS A 712 22.06 -32.10 13.42
C LYS A 712 20.93 -33.06 13.06
N GLU A 713 19.97 -33.26 13.95
CA GLU A 713 18.77 -34.05 13.71
C GLU A 713 17.95 -33.43 12.57
N PHE A 714 17.64 -32.13 12.67
CA PHE A 714 16.97 -31.37 11.63
C PHE A 714 17.70 -31.45 10.29
N GLU A 715 19.02 -31.25 10.29
CA GLU A 715 19.86 -31.31 9.10
C GLU A 715 19.81 -32.68 8.42
N SER A 716 19.77 -33.75 9.21
CA SER A 716 19.75 -35.12 8.71
C SER A 716 18.41 -35.55 8.10
N HIS A 717 17.31 -34.93 8.57
CA HIS A 717 15.95 -35.23 8.13
C HIS A 717 15.53 -34.27 7.00
N HIS A 718 15.49 -32.96 7.26
CA HIS A 718 15.02 -31.94 6.32
C HIS A 718 15.99 -31.75 5.15
N GLY A 719 17.30 -31.90 5.38
CA GLY A 719 18.29 -31.85 4.30
C GLY A 719 18.14 -32.98 3.27
N LYS A 720 17.47 -34.09 3.62
CA LYS A 720 17.15 -35.19 2.70
C LYS A 720 15.79 -35.04 2.04
N CYS A 721 14.80 -34.53 2.76
CA CYS A 721 13.43 -34.36 2.25
C CYS A 721 13.31 -33.16 1.30
N TYR A 722 14.03 -32.07 1.57
CA TYR A 722 13.83 -30.78 0.89
C TYR A 722 15.07 -30.23 0.16
N GLY A 723 16.24 -30.84 0.32
CA GLY A 723 17.45 -30.40 -0.38
C GLY A 723 17.40 -30.71 -1.89
N ARG A 724 17.83 -29.77 -2.74
CA ARG A 724 17.86 -29.95 -4.21
C ARG A 724 19.28 -30.22 -4.74
N GLY A 725 19.42 -31.19 -5.65
CA GLY A 725 20.66 -31.54 -6.34
C GLY A 725 21.31 -32.87 -5.89
N ASP A 726 22.45 -33.24 -6.48
CA ASP A 726 23.13 -34.54 -6.27
C ASP A 726 23.59 -34.81 -4.83
N LYS A 727 23.68 -33.75 -4.01
CA LYS A 727 24.03 -33.80 -2.59
C LYS A 727 23.09 -32.86 -1.83
N PRO A 728 21.86 -33.30 -1.53
CA PRO A 728 20.85 -32.43 -0.95
C PRO A 728 21.33 -31.92 0.42
N LYS A 729 21.28 -30.60 0.60
CA LYS A 729 21.75 -29.87 1.78
C LYS A 729 20.80 -28.72 2.08
N LEU A 730 20.62 -28.42 3.37
CA LEU A 730 19.84 -27.26 3.81
C LEU A 730 20.58 -25.94 3.51
N GLY A 731 19.81 -24.96 3.06
CA GLY A 731 20.25 -23.63 2.67
C GLY A 731 21.02 -23.60 1.36
N GLY A 732 21.37 -22.38 0.93
CA GLY A 732 22.08 -22.13 -0.33
C GLY A 732 21.25 -21.29 -1.30
N THR A 733 21.73 -21.16 -2.54
CA THR A 733 21.02 -20.43 -3.62
C THR A 733 20.20 -21.35 -4.50
N GLN A 734 20.17 -22.66 -4.23
CA GLN A 734 19.45 -23.64 -5.05
C GLN A 734 17.91 -23.52 -4.99
N HIS A 735 17.39 -22.84 -3.97
CA HIS A 735 15.97 -22.53 -3.79
C HIS A 735 15.64 -21.09 -4.24
N ASP A 736 16.65 -20.29 -4.60
CA ASP A 736 16.45 -18.94 -5.13
C ASP A 736 16.07 -19.05 -6.62
N ILE A 737 14.80 -18.81 -6.91
CA ILE A 737 14.19 -18.92 -8.24
C ILE A 737 14.83 -17.93 -9.21
N THR A 738 15.26 -16.77 -8.72
CA THR A 738 15.98 -15.77 -9.52
C THR A 738 17.35 -16.28 -9.99
N LYS A 739 17.93 -17.26 -9.29
CA LYS A 739 19.23 -17.87 -9.65
C LYS A 739 19.10 -19.12 -10.52
N MET A 740 17.89 -19.64 -10.73
CA MET A 740 17.66 -20.77 -11.63
C MET A 740 17.88 -20.37 -13.10
N SER A 741 18.25 -21.33 -13.95
CA SER A 741 18.25 -21.09 -15.40
C SER A 741 16.81 -20.93 -15.93
N ARG A 742 16.66 -20.27 -17.09
CA ARG A 742 15.36 -20.11 -17.74
C ARG A 742 14.68 -21.46 -18.01
N SER A 743 15.45 -22.44 -18.47
CA SER A 743 14.97 -23.81 -18.73
C SER A 743 14.55 -24.52 -17.45
N GLU A 744 15.27 -24.33 -16.35
CA GLU A 744 14.87 -24.90 -15.06
C GLU A 744 13.57 -24.28 -14.57
N ARG A 745 13.44 -22.94 -14.57
CA ARG A 745 12.18 -22.31 -14.14
C ARG A 745 10.99 -22.78 -14.97
N ALA A 746 11.13 -22.78 -16.30
CA ALA A 746 10.09 -23.27 -17.19
C ALA A 746 9.73 -24.75 -16.92
N SER A 747 10.70 -25.60 -16.57
CA SER A 747 10.40 -27.01 -16.25
C SER A 747 9.51 -27.16 -15.02
N TYR A 748 9.62 -26.27 -14.03
CA TYR A 748 8.86 -26.31 -12.78
C TYR A 748 7.64 -25.36 -12.73
N ALA A 749 7.45 -24.50 -13.72
CA ALA A 749 6.28 -23.63 -13.83
C ALA A 749 5.04 -24.43 -14.25
N PHE A 750 3.88 -24.09 -13.71
CA PHE A 750 2.61 -24.77 -14.03
C PHE A 750 2.25 -24.70 -15.52
N ASP A 751 2.61 -23.61 -16.20
CA ASP A 751 2.34 -23.36 -17.62
C ASP A 751 3.51 -23.78 -18.54
N HIS A 752 4.56 -24.36 -17.98
CA HIS A 752 5.81 -24.72 -18.65
C HIS A 752 6.54 -23.55 -19.33
N ARG A 753 6.33 -22.30 -18.87
CA ARG A 753 7.03 -21.10 -19.35
C ARG A 753 7.90 -20.49 -18.25
N ASP A 754 8.93 -19.73 -18.65
CA ASP A 754 9.77 -19.03 -17.68
C ASP A 754 8.98 -17.84 -17.08
N PRO A 755 8.64 -17.85 -15.77
CA PRO A 755 7.87 -16.78 -15.14
C PRO A 755 8.61 -15.44 -15.13
N LEU A 756 9.93 -15.44 -15.35
CA LEU A 756 10.76 -14.24 -15.45
C LEU A 756 11.18 -13.90 -16.89
N ALA A 757 10.51 -14.45 -17.90
CA ALA A 757 10.86 -14.21 -19.30
C ALA A 757 10.83 -12.72 -19.69
N HIS A 758 9.93 -11.95 -19.06
CA HIS A 758 9.73 -10.52 -19.28
C HIS A 758 10.84 -9.63 -18.71
N LEU A 759 11.68 -10.15 -17.80
CA LEU A 759 12.77 -9.39 -17.20
C LEU A 759 14.10 -9.59 -17.96
N PRO A 760 14.90 -8.53 -18.15
CA PRO A 760 16.23 -8.65 -18.72
C PRO A 760 17.15 -9.53 -17.84
N PRO A 761 17.93 -10.47 -18.41
CA PRO A 761 18.83 -11.33 -17.64
C PRO A 761 19.87 -10.59 -16.78
N LYS A 762 20.23 -9.37 -17.17
CA LYS A 762 21.12 -8.49 -16.40
C LYS A 762 20.49 -8.03 -15.07
N ASP A 763 19.19 -7.78 -15.07
CA ASP A 763 18.46 -7.23 -13.90
C ASP A 763 18.17 -8.36 -12.90
N ILE A 764 17.86 -9.56 -13.42
CA ILE A 764 17.76 -10.78 -12.60
C ILE A 764 19.12 -11.11 -11.92
N LYS A 765 20.23 -10.93 -12.63
CA LYS A 765 21.57 -11.19 -12.09
C LYS A 765 22.04 -10.13 -11.07
N ALA A 766 21.65 -8.87 -11.25
CA ALA A 766 22.00 -7.77 -10.37
C ALA A 766 21.45 -7.95 -8.94
N GLY A 767 20.36 -8.70 -8.77
CA GLY A 767 19.66 -8.84 -7.48
C GLY A 767 18.84 -7.60 -7.13
N GLY A 768 18.06 -7.64 -6.05
CA GLY A 768 17.19 -6.52 -5.66
C GLY A 768 15.95 -6.38 -6.55
N LEU A 769 15.52 -7.48 -7.18
CA LEU A 769 14.21 -7.54 -7.83
C LEU A 769 13.12 -7.33 -6.78
N VAL A 770 12.19 -6.42 -7.07
CA VAL A 770 10.95 -6.28 -6.30
C VAL A 770 9.91 -7.09 -7.06
N LEU A 771 9.47 -8.21 -6.47
CA LEU A 771 8.59 -9.19 -7.11
C LEU A 771 7.12 -9.06 -6.65
N ARG A 772 6.81 -8.02 -5.88
CA ARG A 772 5.49 -7.72 -5.33
C ARG A 772 4.94 -6.44 -5.94
#